data_AF-A0A9D7T4V5-F1
#
_entry.id   AF-A0A9D7T4V5-F1
#
_cell.length_a   1.000
_cell.length_b   1.000
_cell.length_c   1.000
_cell.angle_alpha   90.00
_cell.angle_beta   90.00
_cell.angle_gamma   90.00
#
_symmetry.space_group_name_H-M   'P 1'
#
loop_
_entity.id
_entity.type
_entity.pdbx_description
1 polymer ?
#
loop_
_entity_poly.entity_id
_entity_poly.type
_entity_poly.pdbx_seq_one_letter_code
_entity_poly.pdbx_strand_id
1 'polypeptide(L)'
;MWCIHSLLTAKFATFLGACCRVEVGSLSQLNIIPIPSYVMKTQTCSILLGGQIRAHAWLRYTLVALALVIAVHAQQPIIVDHTCTNIRAIPSAAITQAKSSLHIAYGHTSHGSQLTDGMSGLVTFMNRFPNDAFADNLFAFNGSGSNGALHLADYYGNFGGLGTANDLGAPDRTTWAAATRTYLTAHPEINVIIWSWCGQVDGTQADIQQYLTLMSTLETDFPNVKFVYMTGHLVGTGATGNVNVRNEQIRTYCRTNNKILFDFADIESFDPDGTTNYMNLMASDACDYDSDANGSLDRNWATAWQASHTENVDWYSCSSAHSQALNANRKAYAAWYLWARLGGWSGSASGDTTAPTAPTGLAGTASSATAVALTWTASTDVVGVTGYRVYRATGTGSSTQIATGVTATSYSDTGLAAGTAYTYAVAAYDAAGNVSARSSSASVTTQFSGPVTRNVANLTELTSAFTLANANPAATFTIILADGTYNLTADLPQFTAANAVIRGTAGHRDAVIIQGPGMTTGAVTSIFNIAGDGVTVSDLTLRRCRNHGIQLQPDTDNFTLRNARIQNCYEQLLKIAATTTSATSANGLVEDCIFEFTEAAAPNYYTGGVDGHRCENWVVRGCIFRNIASPSGSVAEHAVHFWNASTGTLVEENFILNCDRGIGFGLGSSAHSGGIIRNNMIANLRTTGFADVGIALETSPSTQVYNNTIYLATYANAIEYRFAATTGVSIRNNLANKLVAARDSATATLATNVTDAQANWFVDTANCDLHLAATRSGVVDAGTSIAGFTTDIDSDLRPNGSAYDIGADEYLGSSSSSSSSTSSSSSSSSSSSSSSSSSSSSSSSSSSSSSSSSSSSSSGGSNSGGSSGGGGAPGDFLIGALVALGLARLFRERR
;
A
#
# COMPACT_ATOMS: atom_id res chain seq x y z
N MET A 1 -3.18 -10.86 -21.66
CA MET A 1 -3.11 -12.33 -21.84
C MET A 1 -3.04 -12.65 -23.33
N TRP A 2 -1.86 -12.46 -23.92
CA TRP A 2 -1.39 -12.92 -25.24
C TRP A 2 0.12 -13.18 -25.03
N CYS A 3 0.76 -13.97 -25.91
CA CYS A 3 2.02 -14.71 -25.63
C CYS A 3 1.86 -15.84 -24.58
N ILE A 4 2.85 -16.74 -24.55
CA ILE A 4 2.84 -18.06 -23.87
C ILE A 4 1.83 -19.05 -24.49
N HIS A 5 2.06 -19.40 -25.76
CA HIS A 5 1.57 -20.66 -26.34
C HIS A 5 2.56 -21.28 -27.35
N SER A 6 3.87 -21.07 -27.13
CA SER A 6 4.93 -21.36 -28.10
C SER A 6 6.23 -21.82 -27.42
N LEU A 7 6.15 -22.81 -26.51
CA LEU A 7 7.34 -23.28 -25.78
C LEU A 7 7.25 -24.76 -25.30
N LEU A 8 6.54 -25.63 -26.04
CA LEU A 8 6.37 -27.05 -25.63
C LEU A 8 6.38 -28.05 -26.80
N THR A 9 7.16 -27.77 -27.85
CA THR A 9 7.28 -28.66 -29.03
C THR A 9 8.72 -28.71 -29.59
N ALA A 10 9.73 -28.74 -28.70
CA ALA A 10 11.14 -28.64 -29.08
C ALA A 10 12.08 -29.48 -28.18
N LYS A 11 11.77 -30.77 -27.96
CA LYS A 11 12.69 -31.70 -27.26
C LYS A 11 12.50 -33.18 -27.62
N PHE A 12 12.38 -33.50 -28.92
CA PHE A 12 12.31 -34.89 -29.41
C PHE A 12 12.93 -35.07 -30.82
N ALA A 13 14.15 -34.55 -31.02
CA ALA A 13 14.81 -34.56 -32.35
C ALA A 13 16.35 -34.57 -32.30
N THR A 14 16.96 -35.59 -31.68
CA THR A 14 18.40 -35.90 -31.86
C THR A 14 18.69 -37.39 -31.74
N PHE A 15 18.36 -38.16 -32.78
CA PHE A 15 19.18 -39.32 -33.21
C PHE A 15 18.90 -39.60 -34.70
N LEU A 16 19.90 -40.10 -35.42
CA LEU A 16 19.87 -40.42 -36.87
C LEU A 16 19.51 -39.25 -37.82
N GLY A 17 20.52 -38.43 -38.14
CA GLY A 17 20.56 -37.67 -39.39
C GLY A 17 21.67 -38.21 -40.30
N ALA A 18 21.33 -38.68 -41.51
CA ALA A 18 22.30 -39.06 -42.54
C ALA A 18 21.72 -38.96 -43.96
N CYS A 19 22.44 -38.25 -44.83
CA CYS A 19 22.40 -38.31 -46.31
C CYS A 19 21.03 -38.39 -47.02
N CYS A 20 20.51 -37.23 -47.47
CA CYS A 20 20.61 -36.85 -48.90
C CYS A 20 20.23 -35.40 -49.18
N ARG A 21 20.74 -34.86 -50.30
CA ARG A 21 20.26 -33.64 -50.96
C ARG A 21 18.93 -33.90 -51.68
N VAL A 22 18.11 -32.86 -51.86
CA VAL A 22 17.82 -32.25 -53.19
C VAL A 22 17.12 -30.89 -52.97
N GLU A 23 17.15 -30.05 -54.01
CA GLU A 23 16.91 -28.60 -53.95
C GLU A 23 15.47 -28.15 -54.31
N VAL A 24 15.12 -26.95 -53.84
CA VAL A 24 14.30 -25.90 -54.49
C VAL A 24 12.87 -26.22 -54.95
N GLY A 25 11.92 -25.41 -54.46
CA GLY A 25 10.58 -25.23 -55.03
C GLY A 25 9.95 -23.95 -54.46
N SER A 26 9.74 -22.93 -55.29
CA SER A 26 9.45 -21.56 -54.84
C SER A 26 8.03 -21.07 -55.19
N LEU A 27 7.62 -19.96 -54.55
CA LEU A 27 6.48 -19.08 -54.89
C LEU A 27 5.06 -19.68 -54.75
N SER A 28 3.97 -18.92 -54.49
CA SER A 28 3.75 -17.61 -53.83
C SER A 28 2.23 -17.28 -53.86
N GLN A 29 1.73 -16.44 -52.93
CA GLN A 29 0.35 -15.87 -52.92
C GLN A 29 -0.78 -16.91 -52.63
N LEU A 30 -1.94 -16.59 -52.05
CA LEU A 30 -2.73 -15.35 -52.07
C LEU A 30 -3.27 -14.90 -50.67
N ASN A 31 -4.20 -13.95 -50.64
CA ASN A 31 -4.56 -13.13 -49.47
C ASN A 31 -5.66 -13.66 -48.53
N ILE A 32 -5.54 -13.20 -47.27
CA ILE A 32 -6.58 -12.79 -46.28
C ILE A 32 -7.85 -12.20 -46.98
N ILE A 33 -9.11 -12.26 -46.51
CA ILE A 33 -9.70 -11.88 -45.20
C ILE A 33 -10.97 -12.75 -44.83
N PRO A 34 -11.88 -12.46 -43.85
CA PRO A 34 -12.31 -13.47 -42.87
C PRO A 34 -13.79 -13.89 -42.93
N ILE A 35 -14.21 -14.79 -42.02
CA ILE A 35 -15.63 -15.13 -41.77
C ILE A 35 -15.98 -14.86 -40.28
N PRO A 36 -17.10 -14.18 -39.96
CA PRO A 36 -17.51 -13.89 -38.58
C PRO A 36 -18.13 -15.08 -37.81
N SER A 37 -18.41 -14.83 -36.53
CA SER A 37 -18.83 -15.80 -35.52
C SER A 37 -20.36 -16.04 -35.43
N TYR A 38 -20.72 -16.98 -34.53
CA TYR A 38 -21.92 -17.05 -33.68
C TYR A 38 -23.09 -18.02 -34.02
N VAL A 39 -23.52 -18.70 -32.94
CA VAL A 39 -24.74 -19.50 -32.70
C VAL A 39 -25.07 -20.69 -33.61
N MET A 40 -25.12 -21.88 -32.99
CA MET A 40 -26.15 -22.88 -33.32
C MET A 40 -26.86 -23.31 -32.03
N LYS A 41 -28.20 -23.29 -32.07
CA LYS A 41 -29.09 -23.98 -31.12
C LYS A 41 -30.02 -24.89 -31.93
N THR A 42 -30.32 -26.05 -31.35
CA THR A 42 -31.47 -26.94 -31.62
C THR A 42 -32.64 -26.28 -32.39
N GLN A 43 -33.32 -26.93 -33.35
CA GLN A 43 -33.88 -28.29 -33.21
C GLN A 43 -34.34 -28.90 -34.56
N THR A 44 -34.41 -30.25 -34.60
CA THR A 44 -35.27 -31.13 -35.46
C THR A 44 -35.92 -30.64 -36.76
N CYS A 45 -35.73 -31.43 -37.82
CA CYS A 45 -36.85 -31.88 -38.68
C CYS A 45 -36.62 -33.33 -39.17
N SER A 46 -37.67 -34.02 -39.60
CA SER A 46 -37.68 -35.46 -39.89
C SER A 46 -37.92 -35.76 -41.37
N ILE A 47 -37.28 -36.81 -41.90
CA ILE A 47 -37.77 -37.52 -43.10
C ILE A 47 -37.88 -39.00 -42.75
N LEU A 48 -39.01 -39.60 -43.13
CA LEU A 48 -39.40 -40.96 -42.78
C LEU A 48 -39.87 -41.66 -44.07
N LEU A 49 -39.11 -42.65 -44.52
CA LEU A 49 -39.53 -43.61 -45.54
C LEU A 49 -39.10 -45.01 -45.09
N GLY A 50 -40.00 -45.98 -45.20
CA GLY A 50 -39.86 -47.30 -44.57
C GLY A 50 -39.70 -48.44 -45.57
N GLY A 51 -39.35 -49.60 -45.02
CA GLY A 51 -39.27 -50.89 -45.72
C GLY A 51 -38.68 -51.93 -44.78
N GLN A 52 -39.46 -52.95 -44.39
CA GLN A 52 -38.98 -53.97 -43.46
C GLN A 52 -38.20 -55.08 -44.16
N ILE A 53 -37.14 -55.55 -43.51
CA ILE A 53 -36.76 -56.97 -43.38
C ILE A 53 -36.07 -57.12 -42.02
N ARG A 54 -36.36 -58.22 -41.29
CA ARG A 54 -35.65 -58.61 -40.06
C ARG A 54 -34.79 -59.84 -40.35
N ALA A 55 -33.47 -59.76 -40.19
CA ALA A 55 -32.64 -60.93 -39.86
C ALA A 55 -31.21 -60.54 -39.38
N HIS A 56 -30.79 -61.22 -38.32
CA HIS A 56 -29.45 -61.38 -37.75
C HIS A 56 -28.23 -61.18 -38.66
N ALA A 57 -27.30 -60.31 -38.24
CA ALA A 57 -25.84 -60.56 -38.22
C ALA A 57 -25.08 -59.44 -37.44
N TRP A 58 -23.78 -59.63 -37.23
CA TRP A 58 -22.79 -58.60 -36.84
C TRP A 58 -22.89 -57.92 -35.47
N LEU A 59 -23.06 -58.70 -34.40
CA LEU A 59 -22.54 -58.33 -33.07
C LEU A 59 -21.32 -59.19 -32.72
N ARG A 60 -20.13 -58.79 -33.21
CA ARG A 60 -18.76 -59.25 -32.83
C ARG A 60 -17.75 -58.65 -33.82
N TYR A 61 -17.09 -57.54 -33.48
CA TYR A 61 -15.70 -57.17 -33.90
C TYR A 61 -15.27 -55.80 -33.32
N THR A 62 -15.30 -55.68 -31.99
CA THR A 62 -14.90 -54.43 -31.29
C THR A 62 -14.19 -54.71 -29.95
N LEU A 63 -13.46 -55.84 -29.86
CA LEU A 63 -12.85 -56.32 -28.61
C LEU A 63 -11.45 -56.95 -28.80
N VAL A 64 -10.71 -56.58 -29.84
CA VAL A 64 -9.31 -57.03 -30.07
C VAL A 64 -8.45 -55.86 -30.59
N ALA A 65 -8.26 -54.82 -29.77
CA ALA A 65 -7.41 -53.67 -30.12
C ALA A 65 -6.83 -52.89 -28.91
N LEU A 66 -6.87 -53.44 -27.68
CA LEU A 66 -6.44 -52.73 -26.46
C LEU A 66 -5.68 -53.65 -25.48
N ALA A 67 -4.65 -54.36 -25.97
CA ALA A 67 -3.92 -55.34 -25.17
C ALA A 67 -2.44 -55.54 -25.58
N LEU A 68 -1.69 -54.49 -25.92
CA LEU A 68 -0.23 -54.53 -25.80
C LEU A 68 0.46 -53.14 -25.70
N VAL A 69 0.00 -52.28 -24.79
CA VAL A 69 0.90 -51.29 -24.18
C VAL A 69 1.28 -51.83 -22.81
N ILE A 70 2.40 -52.56 -22.74
CA ILE A 70 3.05 -52.82 -21.46
C ILE A 70 3.66 -51.49 -21.04
N ALA A 71 2.87 -50.71 -20.30
CA ALA A 71 3.40 -49.62 -19.50
C ALA A 71 4.30 -50.26 -18.43
N VAL A 72 5.59 -50.38 -18.75
CA VAL A 72 6.66 -50.56 -17.76
C VAL A 72 6.61 -49.29 -16.91
N HIS A 73 5.78 -49.33 -15.87
CA HIS A 73 5.81 -48.34 -14.82
C HIS A 73 7.20 -48.42 -14.22
N ALA A 74 8.03 -47.42 -14.50
CA ALA A 74 9.23 -47.20 -13.75
C ALA A 74 8.78 -46.98 -12.30
N GLN A 75 8.94 -48.04 -11.49
CA GLN A 75 8.71 -47.99 -10.06
C GLN A 75 9.49 -46.80 -9.50
N GLN A 76 8.92 -46.12 -8.52
CA GLN A 76 9.61 -45.00 -7.88
C GLN A 76 10.49 -45.55 -6.75
N PRO A 77 11.67 -44.94 -6.50
CA PRO A 77 12.57 -45.42 -5.46
C PRO A 77 11.86 -45.42 -4.11
N ILE A 78 12.04 -46.50 -3.35
CA ILE A 78 11.47 -46.62 -2.00
C ILE A 78 12.52 -46.04 -1.05
N ILE A 79 12.57 -44.71 -1.01
CA ILE A 79 13.32 -43.97 0.01
C ILE A 79 12.51 -43.97 1.30
N VAL A 80 13.16 -44.30 2.41
CA VAL A 80 12.59 -44.31 3.76
C VAL A 80 13.52 -43.50 4.66
N ASP A 81 13.05 -42.32 5.04
CA ASP A 81 13.84 -41.24 5.65
C ASP A 81 13.09 -40.61 6.86
N HIS A 82 13.51 -39.45 7.36
CA HIS A 82 12.86 -38.80 8.51
C HIS A 82 11.36 -38.51 8.30
N THR A 83 10.89 -38.38 7.05
CA THR A 83 9.46 -38.16 6.74
C THR A 83 8.62 -39.42 6.93
N CYS A 84 9.26 -40.59 6.94
CA CYS A 84 8.62 -41.90 7.05
C CYS A 84 8.43 -42.37 8.50
N THR A 85 8.68 -41.52 9.51
CA THR A 85 8.65 -41.91 10.94
C THR A 85 7.27 -41.79 11.60
N ASN A 86 6.18 -41.57 10.85
CA ASN A 86 4.81 -41.58 11.41
C ASN A 86 4.22 -43.00 11.37
N ILE A 87 4.35 -43.74 12.47
CA ILE A 87 3.81 -45.11 12.61
C ILE A 87 2.29 -45.19 12.43
N ARG A 88 1.55 -44.13 12.77
CA ARG A 88 0.08 -44.06 12.70
C ARG A 88 -0.44 -43.84 11.28
N ALA A 89 0.40 -43.36 10.36
CA ALA A 89 0.06 -43.21 8.94
C ALA A 89 0.06 -44.56 8.16
N ILE A 90 0.57 -45.63 8.78
CA ILE A 90 0.68 -46.95 8.15
C ILE A 90 -0.62 -47.74 8.37
N PRO A 91 -1.33 -48.18 7.31
CA PRO A 91 -2.59 -48.90 7.47
C PRO A 91 -2.39 -50.27 8.15
N SER A 92 -3.26 -50.65 9.08
CA SER A 92 -3.20 -51.95 9.74
C SER A 92 -3.22 -53.13 8.74
N ALA A 93 -4.02 -53.01 7.68
CA ALA A 93 -4.04 -53.97 6.57
C ALA A 93 -2.70 -54.06 5.81
N ALA A 94 -1.96 -52.96 5.66
CA ALA A 94 -0.63 -52.96 5.04
C ALA A 94 0.41 -53.64 5.94
N ILE A 95 0.31 -53.44 7.26
CA ILE A 95 1.15 -54.14 8.25
C ILE A 95 0.86 -55.64 8.22
N THR A 96 -0.41 -56.06 8.24
CA THR A 96 -0.80 -57.48 8.08
C THR A 96 -0.30 -58.06 6.76
N GLN A 97 -0.44 -57.33 5.65
CA GLN A 97 0.04 -57.76 4.34
C GLN A 97 1.57 -57.97 4.35
N ALA A 98 2.34 -57.03 4.90
CA ALA A 98 3.79 -57.17 5.05
C ALA A 98 4.16 -58.41 5.88
N LYS A 99 3.53 -58.61 7.04
CA LYS A 99 3.74 -59.78 7.91
C LYS A 99 3.42 -61.11 7.22
N SER A 100 2.46 -61.12 6.29
CA SER A 100 2.08 -62.32 5.51
C SER A 100 2.95 -62.61 4.28
N SER A 101 3.80 -61.67 3.86
CA SER A 101 4.48 -61.73 2.55
C SER A 101 5.98 -61.44 2.56
N LEU A 102 6.53 -60.94 3.67
CA LEU A 102 7.96 -60.66 3.82
C LEU A 102 8.65 -61.68 4.72
N HIS A 103 9.78 -62.17 4.24
CA HIS A 103 10.72 -63.01 4.98
C HIS A 103 12.08 -62.32 4.89
N ILE A 104 12.46 -61.64 5.97
CA ILE A 104 13.59 -60.71 6.02
C ILE A 104 14.75 -61.38 6.76
N ALA A 105 15.97 -61.24 6.25
CA ALA A 105 17.18 -61.46 7.05
C ALA A 105 17.99 -60.16 7.17
N TYR A 106 18.49 -59.90 8.38
CA TYR A 106 19.16 -58.65 8.75
C TYR A 106 20.53 -58.93 9.36
N GLY A 107 21.60 -58.49 8.69
CA GLY A 107 22.97 -58.57 9.21
C GLY A 107 23.45 -57.23 9.77
N HIS A 108 23.85 -57.21 11.04
CA HIS A 108 24.33 -55.99 11.69
C HIS A 108 25.19 -56.26 12.92
N THR A 109 25.80 -55.21 13.44
CA THR A 109 26.38 -55.16 14.79
C THR A 109 25.75 -54.00 15.58
N SER A 110 26.56 -53.16 16.26
CA SER A 110 26.13 -52.24 17.32
C SER A 110 25.06 -51.24 16.85
N HIS A 111 25.39 -50.29 15.97
CA HIS A 111 24.43 -49.27 15.50
C HIS A 111 23.16 -49.86 14.86
N GLY A 112 23.25 -51.05 14.25
CA GLY A 112 22.10 -51.70 13.65
C GLY A 112 21.08 -52.24 14.66
N SER A 113 21.49 -52.53 15.91
CA SER A 113 20.57 -53.00 16.96
C SER A 113 19.51 -51.96 17.30
N GLN A 114 19.77 -50.66 17.08
CA GLN A 114 18.78 -49.60 17.27
C GLN A 114 17.45 -49.87 16.51
N LEU A 115 17.51 -50.58 15.38
CA LEU A 115 16.31 -50.96 14.62
C LEU A 115 15.51 -52.06 15.34
N THR A 116 16.15 -53.13 15.81
CA THR A 116 15.47 -54.27 16.44
C THR A 116 15.17 -54.04 17.93
N ASP A 117 16.00 -53.29 18.65
CA ASP A 117 15.72 -52.76 19.99
C ASP A 117 14.51 -51.82 19.96
N GLY A 118 14.50 -50.85 19.03
CA GLY A 118 13.39 -49.92 18.83
C GLY A 118 12.09 -50.64 18.43
N MET A 119 12.16 -51.60 17.50
CA MET A 119 10.99 -52.42 17.13
C MET A 119 10.50 -53.30 18.29
N SER A 120 11.37 -53.71 19.21
CA SER A 120 10.98 -54.48 20.40
C SER A 120 10.19 -53.62 21.40
N GLY A 121 10.68 -52.40 21.66
CA GLY A 121 9.95 -51.43 22.49
C GLY A 121 8.59 -51.04 21.87
N LEU A 122 8.52 -50.95 20.54
CA LEU A 122 7.32 -50.56 19.80
C LEU A 122 6.11 -51.47 20.10
N VAL A 123 6.32 -52.79 20.25
CA VAL A 123 5.24 -53.74 20.55
C VAL A 123 4.58 -53.38 21.88
N THR A 124 5.38 -53.15 22.92
CA THR A 124 4.91 -52.78 24.26
C THR A 124 4.29 -51.38 24.28
N PHE A 125 4.81 -50.45 23.49
CA PHE A 125 4.27 -49.10 23.35
C PHE A 125 2.90 -49.10 22.67
N MET A 126 2.76 -49.70 21.48
CA MET A 126 1.50 -49.68 20.72
C MET A 126 0.39 -50.48 21.40
N ASN A 127 0.72 -51.59 22.09
CA ASN A 127 -0.25 -52.38 22.86
C ASN A 127 -0.88 -51.60 24.05
N ARG A 128 -0.41 -50.39 24.39
CA ARG A 128 -1.03 -49.53 25.42
C ARG A 128 -2.21 -48.69 24.93
N PHE A 129 -2.47 -48.65 23.62
CA PHE A 129 -3.50 -47.80 23.01
C PHE A 129 -4.63 -48.61 22.35
N PRO A 130 -5.43 -49.39 23.12
CA PRO A 130 -6.39 -50.37 22.58
C PRO A 130 -7.59 -49.76 21.82
N ASN A 131 -7.72 -48.43 21.78
CA ASN A 131 -8.78 -47.74 21.05
C ASN A 131 -8.37 -47.33 19.63
N ASP A 132 -7.09 -47.40 19.28
CA ASP A 132 -6.51 -46.70 18.12
C ASP A 132 -6.57 -47.52 16.81
N ALA A 133 -7.59 -48.38 16.66
CA ALA A 133 -7.82 -49.29 15.53
C ALA A 133 -6.69 -50.30 15.20
N PHE A 134 -5.63 -50.36 16.02
CA PHE A 134 -4.59 -51.38 15.96
C PHE A 134 -4.91 -52.54 16.90
N ALA A 135 -4.75 -53.78 16.44
CA ALA A 135 -4.93 -54.98 17.26
C ALA A 135 -3.68 -55.28 18.11
N ASP A 136 -3.87 -55.94 19.25
CA ASP A 136 -2.78 -56.43 20.10
C ASP A 136 -1.72 -57.17 19.28
N ASN A 137 -0.45 -56.82 19.48
CA ASN A 137 0.72 -57.41 18.82
C ASN A 137 0.74 -57.24 17.29
N LEU A 138 0.02 -56.26 16.73
CA LEU A 138 0.09 -55.92 15.31
C LEU A 138 1.54 -55.69 14.85
N PHE A 139 2.37 -55.03 15.65
CA PHE A 139 3.78 -54.73 15.37
C PHE A 139 4.76 -55.82 15.85
N ALA A 140 4.30 -57.03 16.22
CA ALA A 140 5.20 -58.10 16.62
C ALA A 140 6.00 -58.69 15.44
N PHE A 141 7.28 -59.00 15.70
CA PHE A 141 8.22 -59.63 14.79
C PHE A 141 9.00 -60.75 15.52
N ASN A 142 9.52 -61.74 14.79
CA ASN A 142 10.51 -62.70 15.28
C ASN A 142 11.22 -63.43 14.13
N GLY A 143 12.34 -64.12 14.42
CA GLY A 143 13.13 -64.91 13.47
C GLY A 143 12.49 -66.20 12.94
N SER A 144 11.15 -66.25 12.88
CA SER A 144 10.41 -67.36 12.25
C SER A 144 9.04 -66.94 11.66
N GLY A 145 8.56 -65.72 11.90
CA GLY A 145 7.18 -65.30 11.59
C GLY A 145 6.10 -66.02 12.42
N SER A 146 6.48 -66.84 13.40
CA SER A 146 5.55 -67.62 14.20
C SER A 146 4.57 -66.75 14.99
N ASN A 147 3.39 -67.32 15.29
CA ASN A 147 2.25 -66.63 15.92
C ASN A 147 1.74 -65.40 15.14
N GLY A 148 1.96 -65.35 13.81
CA GLY A 148 1.51 -64.24 12.97
C GLY A 148 2.32 -62.96 13.16
N ALA A 149 3.60 -63.10 13.51
CA ALA A 149 4.57 -62.01 13.58
C ALA A 149 5.21 -61.74 12.20
N LEU A 150 5.88 -60.60 12.02
CA LEU A 150 6.78 -60.40 10.88
C LEU A 150 7.95 -61.37 10.96
N HIS A 151 8.28 -62.05 9.86
CA HIS A 151 9.50 -62.85 9.78
C HIS A 151 10.72 -61.94 9.57
N LEU A 152 11.50 -61.74 10.63
CA LEU A 152 12.76 -61.02 10.60
C LEU A 152 13.84 -61.81 11.35
N ALA A 153 14.71 -62.46 10.59
CA ALA A 153 15.89 -63.16 11.08
C ALA A 153 17.01 -62.14 11.37
N ASP A 154 17.06 -61.68 12.63
CA ASP A 154 18.13 -60.87 13.21
C ASP A 154 19.40 -61.71 13.36
N TYR A 155 20.52 -61.21 12.86
CA TYR A 155 21.85 -61.79 13.02
C TYR A 155 22.88 -60.76 13.48
N TYR A 156 22.86 -60.44 14.78
CA TYR A 156 23.92 -59.66 15.42
C TYR A 156 25.31 -60.34 15.29
N GLY A 157 26.19 -59.76 14.46
CA GLY A 157 27.62 -60.09 14.36
C GLY A 157 27.97 -61.46 13.81
N ASN A 158 27.00 -62.21 13.28
CA ASN A 158 27.20 -63.56 12.73
C ASN A 158 26.12 -63.91 11.70
N PHE A 159 26.17 -63.29 10.52
CA PHE A 159 25.10 -63.43 9.52
C PHE A 159 24.88 -64.88 9.07
N GLY A 160 23.64 -65.35 9.15
CA GLY A 160 23.26 -66.73 8.81
C GLY A 160 23.89 -67.80 9.72
N GLY A 161 24.55 -67.43 10.82
CA GLY A 161 25.37 -68.34 11.61
C GLY A 161 26.69 -68.77 10.92
N LEU A 162 27.06 -68.12 9.81
CA LEU A 162 28.16 -68.54 8.92
C LEU A 162 29.57 -68.20 9.44
N GLY A 163 29.69 -67.46 10.54
CA GLY A 163 30.96 -67.13 11.22
C GLY A 163 31.93 -66.24 10.41
N THR A 164 31.45 -65.59 9.35
CA THR A 164 32.31 -64.93 8.34
C THR A 164 32.03 -63.44 8.13
N ALA A 165 30.81 -62.96 8.36
CA ALA A 165 30.42 -61.58 8.14
C ALA A 165 29.59 -61.03 9.32
N ASN A 166 29.90 -59.79 9.71
CA ASN A 166 29.34 -59.17 10.90
C ASN A 166 28.42 -58.00 10.53
N ASP A 167 28.88 -57.11 9.66
CA ASP A 167 28.16 -55.93 9.15
C ASP A 167 28.74 -55.51 7.77
N LEU A 168 28.28 -54.39 7.20
CA LEU A 168 28.75 -53.91 5.89
C LEU A 168 30.24 -53.51 5.86
N GLY A 169 30.85 -53.20 7.01
CA GLY A 169 32.27 -52.94 7.13
C GLY A 169 33.05 -54.19 7.52
N ALA A 170 32.65 -54.87 8.60
CA ALA A 170 33.43 -55.94 9.21
C ALA A 170 33.15 -57.34 8.61
N PRO A 171 34.18 -58.10 8.18
CA PRO A 171 35.61 -57.84 8.38
C PRO A 171 36.30 -56.91 7.35
N ASP A 172 35.87 -56.89 6.09
CA ASP A 172 36.67 -56.40 4.95
C ASP A 172 35.89 -55.66 3.84
N ARG A 173 34.71 -55.10 4.15
CA ARG A 173 33.76 -54.47 3.20
C ARG A 173 33.20 -55.37 2.07
N THR A 174 33.61 -56.65 1.98
CA THR A 174 33.21 -57.54 0.87
C THR A 174 32.60 -58.86 1.30
N THR A 175 33.03 -59.42 2.43
CA THR A 175 32.64 -60.76 2.88
C THR A 175 31.15 -60.87 3.22
N TRP A 176 30.47 -59.78 3.60
CA TRP A 176 29.01 -59.72 3.74
C TRP A 176 28.27 -60.11 2.46
N ALA A 177 28.80 -59.75 1.28
CA ALA A 177 28.20 -60.08 -0.01
C ALA A 177 28.46 -61.54 -0.44
N ALA A 178 29.52 -62.17 0.09
CA ALA A 178 29.73 -63.61 -0.05
C ALA A 178 28.81 -64.40 0.90
N ALA A 179 28.72 -63.99 2.17
CA ALA A 179 27.82 -64.56 3.17
C ALA A 179 26.35 -64.49 2.71
N THR A 180 25.93 -63.36 2.12
CA THR A 180 24.58 -63.18 1.55
C THR A 180 24.27 -64.21 0.46
N ARG A 181 25.22 -64.50 -0.45
CA ARG A 181 25.05 -65.53 -1.50
C ARG A 181 24.89 -66.93 -0.90
N THR A 182 25.76 -67.30 0.03
CA THR A 182 25.70 -68.59 0.73
C THR A 182 24.38 -68.76 1.47
N TYR A 183 23.94 -67.72 2.18
CA TYR A 183 22.70 -67.74 2.96
C TYR A 183 21.45 -67.86 2.08
N LEU A 184 21.29 -67.01 1.05
CA LEU A 184 20.15 -67.08 0.12
C LEU A 184 20.10 -68.40 -0.68
N THR A 185 21.24 -69.06 -0.89
CA THR A 185 21.29 -70.40 -1.50
C THR A 185 20.73 -71.48 -0.57
N ALA A 186 20.86 -71.31 0.75
CA ALA A 186 20.31 -72.21 1.76
C ALA A 186 18.86 -71.85 2.17
N HIS A 187 18.48 -70.57 2.03
CA HIS A 187 17.21 -69.99 2.49
C HIS A 187 16.40 -69.35 1.34
N PRO A 188 15.86 -70.14 0.40
CA PRO A 188 15.09 -69.64 -0.74
C PRO A 188 13.74 -69.00 -0.35
N GLU A 189 13.32 -69.12 0.91
CA GLU A 189 12.15 -68.43 1.48
C GLU A 189 12.40 -66.94 1.73
N ILE A 190 13.67 -66.52 1.90
CA ILE A 190 14.03 -65.13 2.23
C ILE A 190 13.89 -64.25 0.99
N ASN A 191 13.09 -63.19 1.10
CA ASN A 191 12.73 -62.30 0.00
C ASN A 191 13.05 -60.82 0.27
N VAL A 192 13.63 -60.50 1.42
CA VAL A 192 14.24 -59.20 1.74
C VAL A 192 15.60 -59.44 2.41
N ILE A 193 16.61 -58.71 1.94
CA ILE A 193 17.92 -58.61 2.61
C ILE A 193 18.15 -57.15 2.99
N ILE A 194 18.52 -56.92 4.25
CA ILE A 194 18.97 -55.65 4.79
C ILE A 194 20.28 -55.87 5.56
N TRP A 195 21.16 -54.88 5.53
CA TRP A 195 22.45 -54.90 6.23
C TRP A 195 22.75 -53.51 6.79
N SER A 196 23.31 -53.42 7.99
CA SER A 196 23.72 -52.14 8.59
C SER A 196 25.22 -51.87 8.46
N TRP A 197 25.58 -50.59 8.61
CA TRP A 197 26.93 -50.19 8.99
C TRP A 197 27.04 -50.12 10.52
N CYS A 198 28.24 -50.33 11.05
CA CYS A 198 28.63 -49.97 12.43
C CYS A 198 29.92 -49.13 12.47
N GLY A 199 30.52 -48.87 11.30
CA GLY A 199 31.75 -48.13 11.08
C GLY A 199 32.16 -48.29 9.61
N GLN A 200 33.35 -47.83 9.24
CA GLN A 200 33.94 -47.95 7.90
C GLN A 200 33.18 -47.26 6.74
N VAL A 201 31.99 -46.71 6.98
CA VAL A 201 31.24 -45.82 6.06
C VAL A 201 31.94 -44.47 5.88
N ASP A 202 32.89 -44.14 6.76
CA ASP A 202 33.87 -43.05 6.67
C ASP A 202 35.00 -43.32 5.64
N GLY A 203 34.89 -44.41 4.88
CA GLY A 203 35.82 -44.78 3.81
C GLY A 203 35.85 -43.83 2.61
N THR A 204 36.58 -44.23 1.58
CA THR A 204 36.74 -43.45 0.35
C THR A 204 35.50 -43.52 -0.55
N GLN A 205 35.45 -42.66 -1.56
CA GLN A 205 34.46 -42.76 -2.63
C GLN A 205 34.48 -44.12 -3.34
N ALA A 206 35.66 -44.77 -3.42
CA ALA A 206 35.80 -46.09 -4.05
C ALA A 206 35.22 -47.20 -3.17
N ASP A 207 35.38 -47.14 -1.84
CA ASP A 207 34.80 -48.11 -0.90
C ASP A 207 33.26 -48.12 -0.97
N ILE A 208 32.64 -46.93 -0.98
CA ILE A 208 31.19 -46.82 -1.14
C ILE A 208 30.76 -47.25 -2.55
N GLN A 209 31.55 -46.97 -3.58
CA GLN A 209 31.26 -47.47 -4.93
C GLN A 209 31.35 -49.00 -5.00
N GLN A 210 32.25 -49.63 -4.24
CA GLN A 210 32.33 -51.09 -4.12
C GLN A 210 31.09 -51.66 -3.44
N TYR A 211 30.63 -51.08 -2.32
CA TYR A 211 29.36 -51.44 -1.67
C TYR A 211 28.17 -51.37 -2.66
N LEU A 212 28.01 -50.25 -3.36
CA LEU A 212 26.91 -50.05 -4.32
C LEU A 212 26.97 -51.05 -5.49
N THR A 213 28.18 -51.38 -5.95
CA THR A 213 28.42 -52.39 -7.00
C THR A 213 28.08 -53.80 -6.51
N LEU A 214 28.48 -54.16 -5.27
CA LEU A 214 28.16 -55.45 -4.66
C LEU A 214 26.64 -55.63 -4.46
N MET A 215 25.96 -54.60 -3.96
CA MET A 215 24.49 -54.58 -3.82
C MET A 215 23.78 -54.81 -5.17
N SER A 216 24.16 -54.08 -6.23
CA SER A 216 23.54 -54.31 -7.55
C SER A 216 23.98 -55.59 -8.26
N THR A 217 25.10 -56.20 -7.86
CA THR A 217 25.41 -57.56 -8.26
C THR A 217 24.48 -58.56 -7.56
N LEU A 218 24.20 -58.38 -6.26
CA LEU A 218 23.27 -59.25 -5.52
C LEU A 218 21.82 -59.14 -6.04
N GLU A 219 21.36 -57.94 -6.40
CA GLU A 219 20.07 -57.74 -7.09
C GLU A 219 20.00 -58.47 -8.45
N THR A 220 21.15 -58.66 -9.11
CA THR A 220 21.26 -59.40 -10.39
C THR A 220 21.32 -60.91 -10.16
N ASP A 221 22.03 -61.35 -9.11
CA ASP A 221 22.16 -62.76 -8.73
C ASP A 221 20.84 -63.34 -8.18
N PHE A 222 20.05 -62.52 -7.47
CA PHE A 222 18.79 -62.92 -6.84
C PHE A 222 17.63 -61.96 -7.18
N PRO A 223 17.11 -61.96 -8.43
CA PRO A 223 16.12 -60.98 -8.90
C PRO A 223 14.75 -61.06 -8.23
N ASN A 224 14.49 -62.08 -7.39
CA ASN A 224 13.28 -62.22 -6.58
C ASN A 224 13.42 -61.64 -5.15
N VAL A 225 14.63 -61.19 -4.77
CA VAL A 225 14.96 -60.72 -3.43
C VAL A 225 15.10 -59.19 -3.43
N LYS A 226 14.46 -58.53 -2.47
CA LYS A 226 14.50 -57.08 -2.30
C LYS A 226 15.72 -56.70 -1.45
N PHE A 227 16.72 -56.06 -2.06
CA PHE A 227 17.91 -55.59 -1.35
C PHE A 227 17.71 -54.15 -0.87
N VAL A 228 17.78 -53.96 0.45
CA VAL A 228 17.65 -52.65 1.10
C VAL A 228 19.05 -52.03 1.21
N TYR A 229 19.26 -50.92 0.52
CA TYR A 229 20.44 -50.07 0.69
C TYR A 229 20.31 -49.29 2.00
N MET A 230 21.44 -48.94 2.63
CA MET A 230 21.43 -48.27 3.92
C MET A 230 22.58 -47.27 4.02
N THR A 231 22.30 -46.07 4.51
CA THR A 231 23.35 -45.09 4.88
C THR A 231 24.03 -45.50 6.20
N GLY A 232 25.18 -44.89 6.50
CA GLY A 232 25.81 -45.00 7.81
C GLY A 232 25.11 -44.20 8.90
N HIS A 233 25.85 -43.93 9.97
CA HIS A 233 25.47 -43.04 11.07
C HIS A 233 26.14 -41.64 10.95
N LEU A 234 25.74 -40.69 11.79
CA LEU A 234 26.35 -39.38 11.99
C LEU A 234 27.61 -39.47 12.87
N VAL A 235 28.60 -38.60 12.64
CA VAL A 235 29.90 -38.62 13.35
C VAL A 235 30.42 -37.24 13.77
N GLY A 236 29.55 -36.24 13.90
CA GLY A 236 29.95 -34.91 14.37
C GLY A 236 30.71 -34.03 13.37
N THR A 237 30.74 -34.39 12.08
CA THR A 237 31.56 -33.70 11.05
C THR A 237 30.77 -32.82 10.07
N GLY A 238 29.45 -32.70 10.27
CA GLY A 238 28.57 -31.79 9.52
C GLY A 238 28.42 -32.08 8.02
N ALA A 239 27.78 -31.15 7.31
CA ALA A 239 27.36 -31.31 5.91
C ALA A 239 28.50 -31.66 4.94
N THR A 240 29.70 -31.12 5.17
CA THR A 240 30.91 -31.35 4.35
C THR A 240 31.79 -32.50 4.87
N GLY A 241 31.45 -33.11 6.00
CA GLY A 241 32.18 -34.23 6.59
C GLY A 241 32.12 -35.48 5.70
N ASN A 242 33.22 -36.25 5.63
CA ASN A 242 33.35 -37.34 4.66
C ASN A 242 32.21 -38.38 4.78
N VAL A 243 31.73 -38.67 5.99
CA VAL A 243 30.61 -39.59 6.22
C VAL A 243 29.30 -39.07 5.61
N ASN A 244 28.97 -37.78 5.74
CA ASN A 244 27.78 -37.23 5.08
C ASN A 244 27.94 -37.24 3.54
N VAL A 245 29.13 -36.98 3.02
CA VAL A 245 29.42 -37.10 1.58
C VAL A 245 29.33 -38.56 1.08
N ARG A 246 29.73 -39.54 1.90
CA ARG A 246 29.50 -40.97 1.61
C ARG A 246 28.02 -41.35 1.69
N ASN A 247 27.26 -40.82 2.65
CA ASN A 247 25.82 -41.03 2.74
C ASN A 247 25.09 -40.43 1.53
N GLU A 248 25.42 -39.22 1.08
CA GLU A 248 24.87 -38.67 -0.16
C GLU A 248 25.29 -39.41 -1.43
N GLN A 249 26.46 -40.07 -1.45
CA GLN A 249 26.81 -40.98 -2.55
C GLN A 249 25.85 -42.18 -2.62
N ILE A 250 25.48 -42.77 -1.47
CA ILE A 250 24.48 -43.85 -1.39
C ILE A 250 23.09 -43.33 -1.78
N ARG A 251 22.65 -42.20 -1.19
CA ARG A 251 21.35 -41.57 -1.48
C ARG A 251 21.20 -41.22 -2.95
N THR A 252 22.21 -40.58 -3.55
CA THR A 252 22.23 -40.22 -4.97
C THR A 252 22.15 -41.46 -5.84
N TYR A 253 22.89 -42.53 -5.52
CA TYR A 253 22.80 -43.79 -6.24
C TYR A 253 21.39 -44.40 -6.17
N CYS A 254 20.77 -44.43 -4.99
CA CYS A 254 19.45 -45.01 -4.81
C CYS A 254 18.33 -44.22 -5.51
N ARG A 255 18.37 -42.89 -5.42
CA ARG A 255 17.45 -41.99 -6.13
C ARG A 255 17.61 -42.11 -7.66
N THR A 256 18.85 -42.23 -8.16
CA THR A 256 19.15 -42.31 -9.60
C THR A 256 18.82 -43.66 -10.21
N ASN A 257 19.09 -44.77 -9.50
CA ASN A 257 18.98 -46.13 -10.02
C ASN A 257 17.74 -46.88 -9.52
N ASN A 258 16.73 -46.14 -9.02
CA ASN A 258 15.45 -46.68 -8.53
C ASN A 258 15.64 -47.81 -7.49
N LYS A 259 16.32 -47.52 -6.39
CA LYS A 259 16.60 -48.51 -5.32
C LYS A 259 15.70 -48.32 -4.11
N ILE A 260 15.73 -49.32 -3.24
CA ILE A 260 15.15 -49.29 -1.90
C ILE A 260 16.24 -48.76 -0.95
N LEU A 261 15.98 -47.69 -0.21
CA LEU A 261 16.92 -47.07 0.73
C LEU A 261 16.28 -46.90 2.10
N PHE A 262 16.96 -47.38 3.14
CA PHE A 262 16.72 -47.01 4.53
C PHE A 262 17.77 -45.97 4.96
N ASP A 263 17.36 -44.71 5.08
CA ASP A 263 18.26 -43.58 5.29
C ASP A 263 18.49 -43.35 6.80
N PHE A 264 19.19 -44.30 7.43
CA PHE A 264 19.51 -44.31 8.85
C PHE A 264 20.11 -42.99 9.36
N ALA A 265 20.94 -42.33 8.53
CA ALA A 265 21.58 -41.05 8.83
C ALA A 265 20.60 -39.88 8.75
N ASP A 266 19.72 -39.86 7.75
CA ASP A 266 18.69 -38.82 7.65
C ASP A 266 17.67 -38.96 8.79
N ILE A 267 17.24 -40.19 9.13
CA ILE A 267 16.31 -40.44 10.24
C ILE A 267 16.86 -39.86 11.57
N GLU A 268 18.16 -40.00 11.86
CA GLU A 268 18.79 -39.43 13.07
C GLU A 268 19.25 -37.96 12.93
N SER A 269 19.02 -37.33 11.78
CA SER A 269 19.35 -35.92 11.55
C SER A 269 18.26 -34.94 12.00
N PHE A 270 17.10 -35.42 12.47
CA PHE A 270 15.92 -34.59 12.76
C PHE A 270 15.25 -34.91 14.09
N ASP A 271 14.53 -33.93 14.63
CA ASP A 271 13.51 -34.14 15.67
C ASP A 271 12.24 -34.83 15.10
N PRO A 272 11.35 -35.38 15.94
CA PRO A 272 10.03 -35.86 15.53
C PRO A 272 9.15 -34.79 14.86
N ASP A 273 9.36 -33.51 15.15
CA ASP A 273 8.61 -32.39 14.58
C ASP A 273 9.05 -32.02 13.15
N GLY A 274 10.21 -32.53 12.69
CA GLY A 274 10.80 -32.27 11.38
C GLY A 274 11.32 -30.83 11.19
N THR A 275 11.49 -30.06 12.27
CA THR A 275 11.76 -28.61 12.17
C THR A 275 13.24 -28.31 11.96
N THR A 276 14.12 -29.12 12.55
CA THR A 276 15.56 -28.85 12.61
C THR A 276 16.34 -30.01 12.01
N ASN A 277 17.21 -29.72 11.03
CA ASN A 277 18.20 -30.67 10.52
C ASN A 277 19.52 -30.50 11.30
N TYR A 278 19.69 -31.32 12.34
CA TYR A 278 20.83 -31.32 13.25
C TYR A 278 22.14 -31.78 12.60
N MET A 279 22.12 -32.42 11.43
CA MET A 279 23.33 -32.72 10.67
C MET A 279 24.02 -31.42 10.20
N ASN A 280 23.26 -30.37 9.89
CA ASN A 280 23.82 -29.03 9.63
C ASN A 280 24.43 -28.38 10.88
N LEU A 281 24.05 -28.84 12.07
CA LEU A 281 24.58 -28.42 13.38
C LEU A 281 25.65 -29.41 13.90
N MET A 282 26.34 -30.10 12.98
CA MET A 282 27.41 -31.05 13.28
C MET A 282 27.01 -32.15 14.27
N ALA A 283 25.81 -32.70 14.19
CA ALA A 283 25.38 -33.75 15.12
C ALA A 283 26.18 -35.07 15.01
N SER A 284 26.32 -35.77 16.15
CA SER A 284 26.86 -37.11 16.33
C SER A 284 25.78 -38.20 16.37
N ASP A 285 26.19 -39.47 16.28
CA ASP A 285 25.34 -40.64 16.53
C ASP A 285 24.75 -40.63 17.96
N ALA A 286 25.48 -40.11 18.94
CA ALA A 286 25.02 -39.90 20.32
C ALA A 286 23.89 -38.86 20.47
N CYS A 287 23.51 -38.17 19.39
CA CYS A 287 22.58 -37.03 19.30
C CYS A 287 23.12 -35.70 19.85
N ASP A 288 24.42 -35.60 20.12
CA ASP A 288 25.06 -34.36 20.54
C ASP A 288 25.35 -33.47 19.32
N TYR A 289 25.11 -32.16 19.42
CA TYR A 289 25.24 -31.18 18.35
C TYR A 289 25.87 -29.88 18.84
N ASP A 290 26.41 -29.10 17.90
CA ASP A 290 26.98 -27.77 18.13
C ASP A 290 25.86 -26.72 17.98
N SER A 291 25.48 -26.06 19.09
CA SER A 291 24.32 -25.16 19.12
C SER A 291 24.63 -23.68 18.87
N ASP A 292 25.90 -23.28 18.82
CA ASP A 292 26.34 -21.89 18.58
C ASP A 292 27.36 -21.74 17.43
N ALA A 293 27.74 -22.86 16.80
CA ALA A 293 28.74 -23.00 15.75
C ALA A 293 30.19 -22.71 16.19
N ASN A 294 30.53 -22.95 17.47
CA ASN A 294 31.90 -22.79 17.98
C ASN A 294 32.86 -23.95 17.67
N GLY A 295 32.36 -25.08 17.18
CA GLY A 295 33.10 -26.30 16.88
C GLY A 295 33.08 -27.37 18.00
N SER A 296 32.31 -27.15 19.07
CA SER A 296 32.11 -28.11 20.17
C SER A 296 30.66 -28.56 20.22
N LEU A 297 30.44 -29.87 20.38
CA LEU A 297 29.11 -30.40 20.66
C LEU A 297 28.75 -30.04 22.12
N ASP A 298 27.73 -29.19 22.31
CA ASP A 298 27.38 -28.61 23.62
C ASP A 298 25.97 -28.96 24.10
N ARG A 299 25.11 -29.51 23.23
CA ARG A 299 23.75 -29.93 23.55
C ARG A 299 23.41 -31.27 22.92
N ASN A 300 22.42 -31.96 23.47
CA ASN A 300 21.87 -33.18 22.89
C ASN A 300 20.41 -32.92 22.46
N TRP A 301 20.08 -33.13 21.19
CA TRP A 301 18.74 -32.78 20.68
C TRP A 301 17.68 -33.78 21.12
N ALA A 302 18.03 -35.07 21.15
CA ALA A 302 17.09 -36.14 21.46
C ALA A 302 16.68 -36.10 22.94
N THR A 303 17.62 -35.91 23.87
CA THR A 303 17.27 -35.79 25.30
C THR A 303 16.50 -34.51 25.61
N ALA A 304 16.75 -33.40 24.91
CA ALA A 304 15.95 -32.17 25.03
C ALA A 304 14.50 -32.37 24.55
N TRP A 305 14.30 -33.10 23.45
CA TRP A 305 12.97 -33.47 22.97
C TRP A 305 12.28 -34.44 23.94
N GLN A 306 12.98 -35.48 24.40
CA GLN A 306 12.47 -36.45 25.39
C GLN A 306 12.09 -35.79 26.73
N ALA A 307 12.81 -34.75 27.16
CA ALA A 307 12.53 -34.01 28.40
C ALA A 307 11.36 -33.01 28.27
N SER A 308 10.93 -32.68 27.06
CA SER A 308 9.75 -31.84 26.78
C SER A 308 8.48 -32.63 26.44
N HIS A 309 8.60 -33.96 26.29
CA HIS A 309 7.53 -34.87 25.87
C HIS A 309 7.32 -36.03 26.85
N THR A 310 6.12 -36.61 26.86
CA THR A 310 5.69 -37.59 27.86
C THR A 310 6.13 -39.00 27.46
N GLU A 311 7.02 -39.61 28.24
CA GLU A 311 7.40 -41.01 28.05
C GLU A 311 6.16 -41.91 28.20
N ASN A 312 6.05 -42.89 27.30
CA ASN A 312 4.94 -43.83 27.12
C ASN A 312 3.63 -43.19 26.60
N VAL A 313 3.70 -41.95 26.11
CA VAL A 313 2.64 -41.30 25.29
C VAL A 313 3.22 -40.88 23.94
N ASP A 314 4.31 -40.11 23.94
CA ASP A 314 4.90 -39.50 22.74
C ASP A 314 6.14 -40.28 22.25
N TRP A 315 6.88 -40.89 23.17
CA TRP A 315 8.05 -41.75 22.92
C TRP A 315 8.12 -42.87 23.96
N TYR A 316 9.01 -43.85 23.80
CA TYR A 316 9.24 -44.92 24.78
C TYR A 316 10.72 -45.18 25.03
N SER A 317 11.07 -45.67 26.22
CA SER A 317 12.44 -46.07 26.54
C SER A 317 12.78 -47.44 25.95
N CYS A 318 13.97 -47.57 25.34
CA CYS A 318 14.51 -48.82 24.81
C CYS A 318 16.06 -48.77 24.78
N SER A 319 16.70 -49.89 24.48
CA SER A 319 18.13 -49.91 24.11
C SER A 319 18.36 -49.10 22.83
N SER A 320 19.52 -48.45 22.74
CA SER A 320 19.93 -47.69 21.55
C SER A 320 21.46 -47.58 21.54
N ALA A 321 22.13 -48.50 20.84
CA ALA A 321 23.57 -48.56 20.84
C ALA A 321 24.20 -47.30 20.22
N HIS A 322 25.08 -46.63 20.97
CA HIS A 322 25.73 -45.35 20.60
C HIS A 322 24.77 -44.17 20.37
N SER A 323 23.50 -44.25 20.82
CA SER A 323 22.51 -43.19 20.55
C SER A 323 21.45 -43.10 21.66
N GLN A 324 20.47 -42.21 21.50
CA GLN A 324 19.35 -42.06 22.43
C GLN A 324 18.17 -42.97 22.04
N ALA A 325 17.30 -43.31 23.00
CA ALA A 325 16.12 -44.16 22.75
C ALA A 325 15.18 -43.57 21.67
N LEU A 326 15.03 -42.25 21.62
CA LEU A 326 14.21 -41.57 20.60
C LEU A 326 14.62 -41.92 19.17
N ASN A 327 15.92 -42.08 18.90
CA ASN A 327 16.42 -42.47 17.58
C ASN A 327 16.03 -43.91 17.21
N ALA A 328 16.15 -44.84 18.14
CA ALA A 328 15.71 -46.22 17.95
C ALA A 328 14.18 -46.27 17.70
N ASN A 329 13.38 -45.47 18.41
CA ASN A 329 11.94 -45.35 18.19
C ASN A 329 11.62 -44.87 16.76
N ARG A 330 12.25 -43.77 16.32
CA ARG A 330 12.05 -43.22 14.96
C ARG A 330 12.49 -44.20 13.88
N LYS A 331 13.59 -44.92 14.08
CA LYS A 331 14.07 -45.98 13.18
C LYS A 331 13.13 -47.20 13.15
N ALA A 332 12.50 -47.55 14.25
CA ALA A 332 11.46 -48.58 14.29
C ALA A 332 10.19 -48.16 13.54
N TYR A 333 9.76 -46.90 13.67
CA TYR A 333 8.63 -46.36 12.90
C TYR A 333 8.92 -46.40 11.39
N ALA A 334 10.11 -45.93 10.99
CA ALA A 334 10.59 -45.99 9.61
C ALA A 334 10.72 -47.45 9.10
N ALA A 335 11.19 -48.39 9.93
CA ALA A 335 11.31 -49.80 9.54
C ALA A 335 9.94 -50.41 9.23
N TRP A 336 8.91 -50.13 10.04
CA TRP A 336 7.55 -50.56 9.72
C TRP A 336 6.97 -49.87 8.48
N TYR A 337 7.32 -48.61 8.23
CA TYR A 337 6.97 -47.95 6.97
C TYR A 337 7.61 -48.69 5.77
N LEU A 338 8.91 -49.02 5.85
CA LEU A 338 9.60 -49.84 4.85
C LEU A 338 8.92 -51.20 4.65
N TRP A 339 8.62 -51.95 5.72
CA TRP A 339 7.97 -53.26 5.62
C TRP A 339 6.59 -53.16 4.97
N ALA A 340 5.78 -52.17 5.31
CA ALA A 340 4.50 -51.94 4.65
C ALA A 340 4.66 -51.64 3.15
N ARG A 341 5.61 -50.75 2.77
CA ARG A 341 5.92 -50.45 1.35
C ARG A 341 6.40 -51.69 0.59
N LEU A 342 7.31 -52.48 1.16
CA LEU A 342 7.81 -53.71 0.54
C LEU A 342 6.74 -54.83 0.48
N GLY A 343 5.77 -54.82 1.38
CA GLY A 343 4.58 -55.67 1.36
C GLY A 343 3.54 -55.30 0.29
N GLY A 344 3.71 -54.17 -0.41
CA GLY A 344 2.85 -53.75 -1.52
C GLY A 344 1.99 -52.50 -1.25
N TRP A 345 2.16 -51.82 -0.12
CA TRP A 345 1.49 -50.53 0.13
C TRP A 345 2.08 -49.41 -0.73
N SER A 346 1.21 -48.56 -1.28
CA SER A 346 1.61 -47.43 -2.13
C SER A 346 2.42 -46.34 -1.40
N GLY A 347 2.32 -46.28 -0.06
CA GLY A 347 2.89 -45.21 0.75
C GLY A 347 1.98 -44.00 0.96
N SER A 348 0.77 -44.02 0.37
CA SER A 348 -0.30 -43.07 0.67
C SER A 348 -1.01 -43.50 1.97
N ALA A 349 -1.18 -42.60 2.93
CA ALA A 349 -2.03 -42.85 4.10
C ALA A 349 -3.43 -43.29 3.63
N SER A 350 -4.02 -44.29 4.29
CA SER A 350 -5.18 -44.99 3.74
C SER A 350 -6.48 -44.21 3.85
N GLY A 351 -7.05 -43.88 2.68
CA GLY A 351 -8.50 -43.86 2.50
C GLY A 351 -9.27 -42.73 3.19
N ASP A 352 -8.60 -41.70 3.70
CA ASP A 352 -9.31 -40.52 4.18
C ASP A 352 -9.94 -39.76 3.00
N THR A 353 -11.27 -39.69 3.04
CA THR A 353 -12.12 -38.98 2.08
C THR A 353 -12.87 -37.83 2.74
N THR A 354 -12.54 -37.53 4.00
CA THR A 354 -13.10 -36.43 4.77
C THR A 354 -12.35 -35.18 4.39
N ALA A 355 -13.05 -34.15 3.92
CA ALA A 355 -12.45 -32.84 3.82
C ALA A 355 -12.45 -32.18 5.20
N PRO A 356 -11.39 -31.42 5.57
CA PRO A 356 -11.39 -30.58 6.76
C PRO A 356 -12.62 -29.67 6.83
N THR A 357 -12.89 -29.12 8.01
CA THR A 357 -13.89 -28.06 8.16
C THR A 357 -13.49 -26.79 7.39
N ALA A 358 -14.48 -26.02 6.95
CA ALA A 358 -14.25 -24.74 6.29
C ALA A 358 -13.61 -23.74 7.28
N PRO A 359 -12.55 -22.99 6.91
CA PRO A 359 -11.99 -21.96 7.78
C PRO A 359 -13.04 -20.91 8.11
N THR A 360 -13.18 -20.56 9.39
CA THR A 360 -14.14 -19.54 9.87
C THR A 360 -13.42 -18.26 10.29
N GLY A 361 -14.18 -17.18 10.54
CA GLY A 361 -13.62 -15.95 11.10
C GLY A 361 -12.58 -15.25 10.22
N LEU A 362 -12.61 -15.46 8.89
CA LEU A 362 -11.70 -14.77 7.97
C LEU A 362 -11.91 -13.26 8.06
N ALA A 363 -10.87 -12.56 8.53
CA ALA A 363 -10.76 -11.12 8.55
C ALA A 363 -9.58 -10.66 7.68
N GLY A 364 -9.59 -9.40 7.28
CA GLY A 364 -8.49 -8.80 6.52
C GLY A 364 -8.39 -7.29 6.74
N THR A 365 -7.16 -6.82 6.84
CA THR A 365 -6.82 -5.42 7.14
C THR A 365 -5.80 -4.92 6.12
N ALA A 366 -6.06 -3.76 5.51
CA ALA A 366 -5.09 -3.09 4.65
C ALA A 366 -3.92 -2.58 5.50
N SER A 367 -2.79 -3.27 5.44
CA SER A 367 -1.57 -2.93 6.18
C SER A 367 -0.76 -1.84 5.49
N SER A 368 -0.97 -1.62 4.19
CA SER A 368 -0.43 -0.47 3.45
C SER A 368 -1.26 -0.20 2.19
N ALA A 369 -0.78 0.70 1.34
CA ALA A 369 -1.30 0.90 -0.01
C ALA A 369 -1.02 -0.28 -0.97
N THR A 370 -0.12 -1.20 -0.59
CA THR A 370 0.32 -2.32 -1.46
C THR A 370 0.22 -3.69 -0.78
N ALA A 371 -0.39 -3.77 0.42
CA ALA A 371 -0.47 -5.00 1.19
C ALA A 371 -1.77 -5.14 2.00
N VAL A 372 -2.20 -6.39 2.21
CA VAL A 372 -3.32 -6.78 3.07
C VAL A 372 -2.88 -7.94 3.96
N ALA A 373 -3.03 -7.78 5.27
CA ALA A 373 -2.86 -8.86 6.24
C ALA A 373 -4.21 -9.57 6.45
N LEU A 374 -4.20 -10.91 6.43
CA LEU A 374 -5.35 -11.79 6.64
C LEU A 374 -5.15 -12.64 7.89
N THR A 375 -6.25 -12.93 8.60
CA THR A 375 -6.30 -13.87 9.71
C THR A 375 -7.59 -14.69 9.67
N TRP A 376 -7.57 -15.92 10.17
CA TRP A 376 -8.76 -16.77 10.29
C TRP A 376 -8.68 -17.68 11.52
N THR A 377 -9.79 -18.34 11.85
CA THR A 377 -9.85 -19.42 12.84
C THR A 377 -9.42 -20.73 12.19
N ALA A 378 -8.62 -21.54 12.89
CA ALA A 378 -8.14 -22.83 12.40
C ALA A 378 -9.28 -23.77 12.00
N SER A 379 -9.07 -24.53 10.92
CA SER A 379 -9.89 -25.69 10.59
C SER A 379 -9.53 -26.87 11.49
N THR A 380 -10.51 -27.74 11.69
CA THR A 380 -10.37 -29.08 12.29
C THR A 380 -10.56 -30.16 11.22
N ASP A 381 -9.96 -31.33 11.44
CA ASP A 381 -10.09 -32.51 10.60
C ASP A 381 -9.94 -33.79 11.45
N VAL A 382 -10.33 -34.95 10.92
CA VAL A 382 -10.27 -36.26 11.61
C VAL A 382 -8.90 -36.95 11.53
N VAL A 383 -8.07 -36.64 10.53
CA VAL A 383 -6.67 -37.12 10.42
C VAL A 383 -5.69 -35.97 10.65
N GLY A 384 -5.97 -34.78 10.08
CA GLY A 384 -5.22 -33.56 10.38
C GLY A 384 -5.14 -32.56 9.22
N VAL A 385 -5.27 -31.26 9.54
CA VAL A 385 -5.11 -30.18 8.56
C VAL A 385 -3.64 -30.00 8.22
N THR A 386 -3.29 -30.18 6.95
CA THR A 386 -1.92 -30.02 6.42
C THR A 386 -1.63 -28.56 6.02
N GLY A 387 -2.66 -27.78 5.68
CA GLY A 387 -2.52 -26.33 5.54
C GLY A 387 -3.69 -25.67 4.84
N TYR A 388 -3.46 -24.42 4.43
CA TYR A 388 -4.47 -23.55 3.83
C TYR A 388 -4.09 -23.10 2.41
N ARG A 389 -5.12 -22.83 1.61
CA ARG A 389 -5.07 -22.24 0.27
C ARG A 389 -5.79 -20.90 0.31
N VAL A 390 -5.09 -19.82 -0.06
CA VAL A 390 -5.62 -18.45 -0.06
C VAL A 390 -6.04 -18.08 -1.47
N TYR A 391 -7.26 -17.55 -1.63
CA TYR A 391 -7.84 -17.12 -2.90
C TYR A 391 -8.14 -15.62 -2.85
N ARG A 392 -7.87 -14.92 -3.97
CA ARG A 392 -8.10 -13.47 -4.13
C ARG A 392 -8.84 -13.18 -5.44
N ALA A 393 -9.81 -12.28 -5.39
CA ALA A 393 -10.34 -11.55 -6.53
C ALA A 393 -10.03 -10.05 -6.39
N THR A 394 -9.98 -9.32 -7.50
CA THR A 394 -10.11 -7.86 -7.50
C THR A 394 -11.59 -7.50 -7.61
N GLY A 395 -12.08 -6.62 -6.75
CA GLY A 395 -13.51 -6.37 -6.55
C GLY A 395 -14.26 -7.66 -6.21
N THR A 396 -15.50 -7.79 -6.70
CA THR A 396 -16.38 -8.95 -6.53
C THR A 396 -16.24 -10.00 -7.64
N GLY A 397 -15.12 -9.99 -8.37
CA GLY A 397 -14.86 -10.89 -9.50
C GLY A 397 -14.54 -12.34 -9.10
N SER A 398 -14.24 -13.17 -10.10
CA SER A 398 -13.79 -14.56 -9.88
C SER A 398 -12.43 -14.59 -9.16
N SER A 399 -12.33 -15.38 -8.08
CA SER A 399 -11.10 -15.47 -7.28
C SER A 399 -10.15 -16.58 -7.73
N THR A 400 -8.87 -16.22 -7.87
CA THR A 400 -7.75 -17.12 -8.19
C THR A 400 -7.00 -17.50 -6.91
N GLN A 401 -6.40 -18.69 -6.87
CA GLN A 401 -5.50 -19.07 -5.78
C GLN A 401 -4.20 -18.24 -5.87
N ILE A 402 -3.80 -17.62 -4.77
CA ILE A 402 -2.55 -16.84 -4.66
C ILE A 402 -1.51 -17.50 -3.75
N ALA A 403 -1.94 -18.37 -2.82
CA ALA A 403 -1.03 -19.14 -1.96
C ALA A 403 -1.59 -20.54 -1.66
N THR A 404 -0.68 -21.46 -1.33
CA THR A 404 -0.92 -22.83 -0.84
C THR A 404 0.25 -23.21 0.07
N GLY A 405 0.09 -24.21 0.94
CA GLY A 405 1.13 -24.57 1.91
C GLY A 405 1.25 -23.61 3.08
N VAL A 406 0.26 -22.73 3.29
CA VAL A 406 0.22 -21.86 4.46
C VAL A 406 -0.19 -22.69 5.68
N THR A 407 0.69 -22.87 6.65
CA THR A 407 0.44 -23.66 7.87
C THR A 407 -0.14 -22.82 9.01
N ALA A 408 0.27 -21.55 9.10
CA ALA A 408 -0.30 -20.58 10.04
C ALA A 408 -1.75 -20.20 9.68
N THR A 409 -2.50 -19.68 10.65
CA THR A 409 -3.86 -19.14 10.46
C THR A 409 -3.87 -17.66 10.03
N SER A 410 -2.83 -17.26 9.30
CA SER A 410 -2.64 -15.89 8.81
C SER A 410 -1.85 -15.88 7.49
N TYR A 411 -2.00 -14.80 6.73
CA TYR A 411 -1.27 -14.58 5.48
C TYR A 411 -1.07 -13.09 5.22
N SER A 412 0.06 -12.71 4.62
CA SER A 412 0.34 -11.33 4.19
C SER A 412 0.40 -11.30 2.67
N ASP A 413 -0.59 -10.69 2.05
CA ASP A 413 -0.63 -10.46 0.61
C ASP A 413 0.02 -9.12 0.28
N THR A 414 0.86 -9.09 -0.76
CA THR A 414 1.74 -7.95 -1.08
C THR A 414 1.89 -7.74 -2.59
N GLY A 415 2.35 -6.55 -2.99
CA GLY A 415 2.42 -6.16 -4.41
C GLY A 415 1.06 -5.78 -5.00
N LEU A 416 0.11 -5.40 -4.16
CA LEU A 416 -1.22 -4.95 -4.55
C LEU A 416 -1.18 -3.52 -5.11
N ALA A 417 -2.13 -3.19 -5.99
CA ALA A 417 -2.41 -1.80 -6.34
C ALA A 417 -3.16 -1.08 -5.20
N ALA A 418 -2.87 0.23 -5.05
CA ALA A 418 -3.45 1.13 -4.06
C ALA A 418 -4.92 1.47 -4.33
N GLY A 419 -5.64 1.87 -3.28
CA GLY A 419 -7.06 2.27 -3.34
C GLY A 419 -8.00 1.23 -3.94
N THR A 420 -7.56 -0.04 -4.00
CA THR A 420 -8.20 -1.10 -4.80
C THR A 420 -8.84 -2.12 -3.88
N ALA A 421 -10.12 -2.44 -4.15
CA ALA A 421 -10.84 -3.48 -3.43
C ALA A 421 -10.38 -4.88 -3.87
N TYR A 422 -10.12 -5.76 -2.91
CA TYR A 422 -9.82 -7.17 -3.11
C TYR A 422 -10.73 -8.02 -2.21
N THR A 423 -11.26 -9.11 -2.76
CA THR A 423 -12.08 -10.08 -2.03
C THR A 423 -11.30 -11.36 -1.81
N TYR A 424 -11.13 -11.75 -0.55
CA TYR A 424 -10.37 -12.91 -0.11
C TYR A 424 -11.26 -14.04 0.37
N ALA A 425 -10.82 -15.28 0.17
CA ALA A 425 -11.40 -16.47 0.79
C ALA A 425 -10.29 -17.51 1.06
N VAL A 426 -10.46 -18.37 2.05
CA VAL A 426 -9.48 -19.40 2.42
C VAL A 426 -10.16 -20.77 2.46
N ALA A 427 -9.46 -21.82 2.03
CA ALA A 427 -9.86 -23.22 2.25
C ALA A 427 -8.72 -23.99 2.92
N ALA A 428 -9.05 -25.01 3.70
CA ALA A 428 -8.08 -25.94 4.28
C ALA A 428 -7.92 -27.20 3.40
N TYR A 429 -6.82 -27.92 3.58
CA TYR A 429 -6.61 -29.24 2.97
C TYR A 429 -5.78 -30.15 3.90
N ASP A 430 -5.95 -31.45 3.73
CA ASP A 430 -5.29 -32.52 4.48
C ASP A 430 -4.14 -33.20 3.69
N ALA A 431 -3.58 -34.27 4.25
CA ALA A 431 -2.47 -35.03 3.66
C ALA A 431 -2.90 -36.04 2.58
N ALA A 432 -4.19 -36.43 2.53
CA ALA A 432 -4.77 -37.23 1.46
C ALA A 432 -5.11 -36.38 0.21
N GLY A 433 -5.24 -35.07 0.40
CA GLY A 433 -5.48 -34.08 -0.63
C GLY A 433 -6.94 -33.61 -0.74
N ASN A 434 -7.83 -33.97 0.20
CA ASN A 434 -9.18 -33.40 0.21
C ASN A 434 -9.11 -31.91 0.56
N VAL A 435 -10.10 -31.14 0.13
CA VAL A 435 -10.11 -29.67 0.25
C VAL A 435 -11.45 -29.23 0.80
N SER A 436 -11.43 -28.42 1.85
CA SER A 436 -12.65 -27.94 2.48
C SER A 436 -13.39 -26.91 1.65
N ALA A 437 -14.66 -26.67 1.98
CA ALA A 437 -15.38 -25.53 1.44
C ALA A 437 -14.65 -24.22 1.82
N ARG A 438 -14.65 -23.25 0.91
CA ARG A 438 -14.06 -21.93 1.18
C ARG A 438 -14.82 -21.23 2.31
N SER A 439 -14.08 -20.45 3.09
CA SER A 439 -14.60 -19.52 4.09
C SER A 439 -15.62 -18.54 3.48
N SER A 440 -16.41 -17.89 4.35
CA SER A 440 -17.01 -16.60 4.02
C SER A 440 -15.93 -15.63 3.51
N SER A 441 -16.27 -14.79 2.53
CA SER A 441 -15.29 -13.90 1.90
C SER A 441 -15.11 -12.58 2.65
N ALA A 442 -13.87 -12.13 2.78
CA ALA A 442 -13.52 -10.84 3.36
C ALA A 442 -13.15 -9.84 2.25
N SER A 443 -13.82 -8.69 2.19
CA SER A 443 -13.54 -7.61 1.23
C SER A 443 -12.70 -6.52 1.90
N VAL A 444 -11.52 -6.24 1.36
CA VAL A 444 -10.56 -5.26 1.89
C VAL A 444 -10.15 -4.32 0.77
N THR A 445 -10.22 -3.00 1.01
CA THR A 445 -9.65 -2.00 0.09
C THR A 445 -8.28 -1.59 0.61
N THR A 446 -7.24 -1.70 -0.22
CA THR A 446 -5.89 -1.21 0.09
C THR A 446 -5.92 0.29 0.39
N GLN A 447 -4.98 0.77 1.20
CA GLN A 447 -4.85 2.21 1.43
C GLN A 447 -4.59 2.94 0.11
N PHE A 448 -4.93 4.22 0.07
CA PHE A 448 -4.62 5.09 -1.05
C PHE A 448 -3.18 5.62 -0.91
N SER A 449 -2.53 5.89 -2.04
CA SER A 449 -1.23 6.56 -2.09
C SER A 449 -1.13 7.47 -3.32
N GLY A 450 -0.47 8.61 -3.20
CA GLY A 450 -0.41 9.62 -4.26
C GLY A 450 -1.73 10.38 -4.45
N PRO A 451 -1.97 11.03 -5.61
CA PRO A 451 -3.14 11.88 -5.82
C PRO A 451 -4.47 11.11 -5.89
N VAL A 452 -5.48 11.57 -5.16
CA VAL A 452 -6.83 10.97 -5.11
C VAL A 452 -7.90 12.03 -5.31
N THR A 453 -8.68 11.94 -6.38
CA THR A 453 -9.87 12.81 -6.57
C THR A 453 -11.11 12.16 -5.98
N ARG A 454 -11.88 12.92 -5.21
CA ARG A 454 -13.16 12.52 -4.62
C ARG A 454 -14.25 13.52 -5.02
N ASN A 455 -15.07 13.13 -5.98
CA ASN A 455 -16.32 13.83 -6.25
C ASN A 455 -17.31 13.55 -5.10
N VAL A 456 -18.05 14.58 -4.70
CA VAL A 456 -18.98 14.60 -3.56
C VAL A 456 -20.22 15.41 -3.97
N ALA A 457 -21.40 14.82 -3.83
CA ALA A 457 -22.68 15.45 -4.21
C ALA A 457 -23.69 15.61 -3.05
N ASN A 458 -23.34 15.13 -1.85
CA ASN A 458 -24.17 15.25 -0.64
C ASN A 458 -23.34 15.19 0.64
N LEU A 459 -23.97 15.45 1.79
CA LEU A 459 -23.29 15.47 3.09
C LEU A 459 -22.70 14.10 3.48
N THR A 460 -23.38 12.99 3.22
CA THR A 460 -22.86 11.65 3.56
C THR A 460 -21.56 11.36 2.82
N GLU A 461 -21.47 11.76 1.55
CA GLU A 461 -20.23 11.67 0.76
C GLU A 461 -19.15 12.64 1.26
N LEU A 462 -19.50 13.85 1.71
CA LEU A 462 -18.54 14.81 2.28
C LEU A 462 -17.91 14.26 3.57
N THR A 463 -18.73 13.80 4.51
CA THR A 463 -18.28 13.15 5.75
C THR A 463 -17.42 11.92 5.43
N SER A 464 -17.84 11.09 4.47
CA SER A 464 -17.08 9.90 4.05
C SER A 464 -15.74 10.26 3.41
N ALA A 465 -15.66 11.35 2.63
CA ALA A 465 -14.43 11.83 2.01
C ALA A 465 -13.45 12.38 3.07
N PHE A 466 -13.94 13.06 4.10
CA PHE A 466 -13.15 13.52 5.24
C PHE A 466 -12.56 12.33 6.02
N THR A 467 -13.41 11.36 6.42
CA THR A 467 -12.95 10.14 7.10
C THR A 467 -11.96 9.34 6.24
N LEU A 468 -12.18 9.25 4.93
CA LEU A 468 -11.29 8.54 4.02
C LEU A 468 -9.93 9.25 3.87
N ALA A 469 -9.91 10.59 3.76
CA ALA A 469 -8.68 11.36 3.67
C ALA A 469 -7.83 11.19 4.92
N ASN A 470 -8.43 11.38 6.11
CA ASN A 470 -7.75 11.22 7.39
C ASN A 470 -7.15 9.81 7.58
N ALA A 471 -7.83 8.77 7.08
CA ALA A 471 -7.37 7.39 7.17
C ALA A 471 -6.26 7.02 6.16
N ASN A 472 -5.87 7.93 5.26
CA ASN A 472 -4.88 7.66 4.20
C ASN A 472 -3.83 8.79 4.09
N PRO A 473 -3.01 9.03 5.13
CA PRO A 473 -2.03 10.12 5.15
C PRO A 473 -0.89 10.00 4.11
N ALA A 474 -0.77 8.87 3.41
CA ALA A 474 0.16 8.65 2.30
C ALA A 474 -0.40 9.11 0.93
N ALA A 475 -1.58 9.73 0.90
CA ALA A 475 -2.27 10.20 -0.30
C ALA A 475 -2.66 11.68 -0.19
N THR A 476 -2.66 12.38 -1.33
CA THR A 476 -3.06 13.79 -1.43
C THR A 476 -4.45 13.89 -2.04
N PHE A 477 -5.43 14.37 -1.27
CA PHE A 477 -6.83 14.34 -1.65
C PHE A 477 -7.27 15.63 -2.35
N THR A 478 -8.04 15.51 -3.43
CA THR A 478 -8.80 16.61 -4.03
C THR A 478 -10.29 16.28 -3.93
N ILE A 479 -10.97 16.88 -2.96
CA ILE A 479 -12.40 16.76 -2.73
C ILE A 479 -13.11 17.83 -3.58
N ILE A 480 -13.85 17.39 -4.59
CA ILE A 480 -14.61 18.23 -5.50
C ILE A 480 -16.08 18.14 -5.10
N LEU A 481 -16.61 19.26 -4.63
CA LEU A 481 -18.00 19.44 -4.22
C LEU A 481 -18.84 19.82 -5.44
N ALA A 482 -19.90 19.07 -5.71
CA ALA A 482 -20.89 19.45 -6.71
C ALA A 482 -21.77 20.61 -6.19
N ASP A 483 -22.18 21.48 -7.11
CA ASP A 483 -23.09 22.60 -6.87
C ASP A 483 -24.35 22.16 -6.10
N GLY A 484 -24.68 22.88 -5.02
CA GLY A 484 -25.76 22.51 -4.11
C GLY A 484 -25.62 23.08 -2.70
N THR A 485 -26.57 22.75 -1.81
CA THR A 485 -26.55 23.14 -0.39
C THR A 485 -26.43 21.93 0.53
N TYR A 486 -25.33 21.88 1.28
CA TYR A 486 -24.98 20.85 2.23
C TYR A 486 -25.41 21.31 3.63
N ASN A 487 -26.53 20.76 4.12
CA ASN A 487 -27.12 21.14 5.40
C ASN A 487 -26.55 20.29 6.54
N LEU A 488 -25.65 20.85 7.33
CA LEU A 488 -25.04 20.18 8.49
C LEU A 488 -26.02 20.11 9.67
N THR A 489 -26.18 18.91 10.23
CA THR A 489 -26.94 18.66 11.47
C THR A 489 -26.03 18.42 12.68
N ALA A 490 -24.73 18.25 12.45
CA ALA A 490 -23.66 18.08 13.43
C ALA A 490 -22.34 18.53 12.78
N ASP A 491 -21.27 18.66 13.58
CA ASP A 491 -19.94 18.98 13.08
C ASP A 491 -19.40 17.87 12.16
N LEU A 492 -18.61 18.27 11.14
CA LEU A 492 -17.82 17.33 10.36
C LEU A 492 -16.67 16.75 11.20
N PRO A 493 -16.14 15.55 10.86
CA PRO A 493 -14.90 15.07 11.43
C PRO A 493 -13.79 16.12 11.27
N GLN A 494 -12.95 16.29 12.29
CA GLN A 494 -11.75 17.13 12.16
C GLN A 494 -10.89 16.62 11.01
N PHE A 495 -10.49 17.50 10.10
CA PHE A 495 -9.77 17.16 8.88
C PHE A 495 -8.25 17.20 9.16
N THR A 496 -7.62 16.03 9.18
CA THR A 496 -6.21 15.83 9.58
C THR A 496 -5.32 15.43 8.40
N ALA A 497 -5.86 15.31 7.19
CA ALA A 497 -5.10 14.97 6.00
C ALA A 497 -4.33 16.20 5.47
N ALA A 498 -3.01 16.07 5.30
CA ALA A 498 -2.17 17.13 4.77
C ALA A 498 -2.22 17.21 3.23
N ASN A 499 -1.84 18.37 2.68
CA ASN A 499 -1.71 18.67 1.25
C ASN A 499 -2.97 18.35 0.43
N ALA A 500 -4.15 18.58 1.02
CA ALA A 500 -5.45 18.29 0.41
C ALA A 500 -6.16 19.57 -0.08
N VAL A 501 -6.96 19.41 -1.12
CA VAL A 501 -7.80 20.48 -1.71
C VAL A 501 -9.27 20.15 -1.48
N ILE A 502 -10.04 21.08 -0.93
CA ILE A 502 -11.49 21.01 -0.77
C ILE A 502 -12.08 22.18 -1.58
N ARG A 503 -12.81 21.89 -2.66
CA ARG A 503 -13.29 22.95 -3.56
C ARG A 503 -14.64 22.71 -4.21
N GLY A 504 -15.35 23.79 -4.53
CA GLY A 504 -16.45 23.78 -5.49
C GLY A 504 -16.00 23.96 -6.94
N THR A 505 -16.96 24.25 -7.82
CA THR A 505 -16.72 24.55 -9.23
C THR A 505 -15.95 25.87 -9.40
N ALA A 506 -14.85 25.85 -10.16
CA ALA A 506 -13.89 26.96 -10.29
C ALA A 506 -14.57 28.32 -10.56
N GLY A 507 -14.30 29.33 -9.73
CA GLY A 507 -14.87 30.67 -9.85
C GLY A 507 -16.25 30.84 -9.19
N HIS A 508 -17.01 29.76 -8.96
CA HIS A 508 -18.43 29.82 -8.61
C HIS A 508 -18.71 29.64 -7.11
N ARG A 509 -18.15 30.52 -6.27
CA ARG A 509 -18.21 30.41 -4.79
C ARG A 509 -19.60 30.34 -4.16
N ASP A 510 -20.61 30.86 -4.86
CA ASP A 510 -22.01 30.86 -4.41
C ASP A 510 -22.81 29.63 -4.88
N ALA A 511 -22.23 28.77 -5.74
CA ALA A 511 -22.87 27.56 -6.24
C ALA A 511 -22.76 26.38 -5.25
N VAL A 512 -21.70 26.35 -4.44
CA VAL A 512 -21.51 25.36 -3.35
C VAL A 512 -21.67 26.05 -2.01
N ILE A 513 -22.70 25.67 -1.26
CA ILE A 513 -23.01 26.22 0.06
C ILE A 513 -22.98 25.11 1.11
N ILE A 514 -22.06 25.18 2.06
CA ILE A 514 -22.10 24.33 3.27
C ILE A 514 -22.63 25.20 4.40
N GLN A 515 -23.72 24.77 5.05
CA GLN A 515 -24.36 25.56 6.08
C GLN A 515 -24.73 24.77 7.33
N GLY A 516 -24.46 25.37 8.49
CA GLY A 516 -25.04 24.95 9.76
C GLY A 516 -26.51 25.35 9.91
N PRO A 517 -27.19 24.84 10.94
CA PRO A 517 -28.61 25.09 11.14
C PRO A 517 -28.91 26.53 11.59
N GLY A 518 -27.97 27.19 12.29
CA GLY A 518 -28.13 28.56 12.77
C GLY A 518 -27.02 29.00 13.73
N MET A 519 -26.87 30.32 13.87
CA MET A 519 -25.79 30.95 14.66
C MET A 519 -25.92 30.72 16.17
N THR A 520 -27.11 30.87 16.77
CA THR A 520 -27.26 30.90 18.23
C THR A 520 -27.60 29.56 18.89
N THR A 521 -28.35 28.70 18.19
CA THR A 521 -29.02 27.52 18.77
C THR A 521 -28.73 26.22 18.00
N GLY A 522 -27.72 26.24 17.13
CA GLY A 522 -27.36 25.08 16.31
C GLY A 522 -26.68 23.94 17.08
N ALA A 523 -26.46 22.82 16.37
CA ALA A 523 -25.58 21.75 16.82
C ALA A 523 -24.15 21.85 16.24
N VAL A 524 -23.97 22.59 15.15
CA VAL A 524 -22.66 22.81 14.50
C VAL A 524 -21.90 23.89 15.26
N THR A 525 -20.71 23.58 15.77
CA THR A 525 -19.73 24.56 16.28
C THR A 525 -19.03 25.26 15.11
N SER A 526 -18.21 24.52 14.36
CA SER A 526 -17.47 25.02 13.21
C SER A 526 -17.68 24.14 11.98
N ILE A 527 -17.79 24.75 10.79
CA ILE A 527 -18.15 24.00 9.56
C ILE A 527 -16.97 23.15 9.09
N PHE A 528 -15.78 23.75 9.02
CA PHE A 528 -14.54 23.00 8.93
C PHE A 528 -13.70 23.19 10.19
N ASN A 529 -13.21 22.09 10.73
CA ASN A 529 -12.18 22.04 11.77
C ASN A 529 -10.98 21.31 11.15
N ILE A 530 -9.87 22.01 10.93
CA ILE A 530 -8.73 21.55 10.13
C ILE A 530 -7.48 21.51 11.03
N ALA A 531 -6.71 20.43 10.91
CA ALA A 531 -5.46 20.18 11.64
C ALA A 531 -4.40 19.50 10.73
N GLY A 532 -4.54 19.63 9.41
CA GLY A 532 -3.59 19.11 8.43
C GLY A 532 -2.96 20.25 7.63
N ASP A 533 -1.65 20.18 7.42
CA ASP A 533 -0.87 21.20 6.73
C ASP A 533 -1.18 21.28 5.23
N GLY A 534 -0.92 22.43 4.61
CA GLY A 534 -1.05 22.62 3.16
C GLY A 534 -2.48 22.46 2.63
N VAL A 535 -3.49 22.49 3.51
CA VAL A 535 -4.89 22.32 3.11
C VAL A 535 -5.39 23.58 2.40
N THR A 536 -5.92 23.39 1.20
CA THR A 536 -6.53 24.44 0.37
C THR A 536 -8.05 24.31 0.40
N VAL A 537 -8.75 25.37 0.80
CA VAL A 537 -10.21 25.52 0.71
C VAL A 537 -10.53 26.58 -0.35
N SER A 538 -11.41 26.29 -1.31
CA SER A 538 -11.69 27.25 -2.39
C SER A 538 -13.06 27.10 -3.07
N ASP A 539 -13.48 28.14 -3.80
CA ASP A 539 -14.67 28.13 -4.68
C ASP A 539 -15.99 27.74 -3.96
N LEU A 540 -16.18 28.15 -2.70
CA LEU A 540 -17.34 27.75 -1.89
C LEU A 540 -17.78 28.78 -0.85
N THR A 541 -19.00 28.59 -0.33
CA THR A 541 -19.60 29.39 0.75
C THR A 541 -19.79 28.55 2.02
N LEU A 542 -19.37 29.07 3.17
CA LEU A 542 -19.55 28.51 4.52
C LEU A 542 -20.41 29.45 5.36
N ARG A 543 -21.49 28.97 6.00
CA ARG A 543 -22.37 29.84 6.79
C ARG A 543 -23.17 29.21 7.94
N ARG A 544 -23.65 30.02 8.88
CA ARG A 544 -24.68 29.67 9.89
C ARG A 544 -24.28 28.62 10.95
N CYS A 545 -23.06 28.68 11.47
CA CYS A 545 -22.61 27.88 12.63
C CYS A 545 -22.41 28.72 13.91
N ARG A 546 -22.21 28.04 15.06
CA ARG A 546 -22.12 28.65 16.40
C ARG A 546 -20.77 29.25 16.78
N ASN A 547 -19.72 28.95 16.03
CA ASN A 547 -18.38 29.46 16.28
C ASN A 547 -17.85 29.99 14.94
N HIS A 548 -17.09 29.18 14.22
CA HIS A 548 -16.28 29.64 13.08
C HIS A 548 -16.69 28.96 11.76
N GLY A 549 -16.61 29.68 10.65
CA GLY A 549 -16.73 29.04 9.33
C GLY A 549 -15.60 28.04 9.12
N ILE A 550 -14.38 28.45 9.48
CA ILE A 550 -13.20 27.59 9.54
C ILE A 550 -12.50 27.80 10.89
N GLN A 551 -12.24 26.71 11.59
CA GLN A 551 -11.30 26.62 12.70
C GLN A 551 -10.05 25.89 12.22
N LEU A 552 -8.89 26.53 12.26
CA LEU A 552 -7.59 25.85 12.16
C LEU A 552 -7.09 25.53 13.56
N GLN A 553 -6.56 24.34 13.76
CA GLN A 553 -5.87 23.97 14.99
C GLN A 553 -4.48 24.62 15.05
N PRO A 554 -3.86 24.71 16.25
CA PRO A 554 -2.46 25.12 16.36
C PRO A 554 -1.56 24.19 15.54
N ASP A 555 -0.40 24.69 15.11
CA ASP A 555 0.56 23.95 14.27
C ASP A 555 0.01 23.57 12.87
N THR A 556 -1.09 24.19 12.40
CA THR A 556 -1.57 24.04 11.02
C THR A 556 -0.80 24.99 10.09
N ASP A 557 0.11 24.46 9.27
CA ASP A 557 1.00 25.23 8.40
C ASP A 557 0.52 25.29 6.94
N ASN A 558 0.94 26.34 6.21
CA ASN A 558 0.71 26.51 4.76
C ASN A 558 -0.78 26.46 4.31
N PHE A 559 -1.73 26.70 5.23
CA PHE A 559 -3.16 26.72 4.92
C PHE A 559 -3.51 27.77 3.87
N THR A 560 -4.46 27.48 2.98
CA THR A 560 -4.84 28.34 1.86
C THR A 560 -6.36 28.45 1.74
N LEU A 561 -6.89 29.67 1.74
CA LEU A 561 -8.31 29.98 1.48
C LEU A 561 -8.42 30.92 0.27
N ARG A 562 -9.07 30.50 -0.81
CA ARG A 562 -9.16 31.29 -2.06
C ARG A 562 -10.57 31.38 -2.62
N ASN A 563 -10.99 32.55 -3.11
CA ASN A 563 -12.29 32.74 -3.77
C ASN A 563 -13.47 32.15 -2.95
N ALA A 564 -13.44 32.31 -1.62
CA ALA A 564 -14.45 31.74 -0.72
C ALA A 564 -15.39 32.83 -0.16
N ARG A 565 -16.51 32.42 0.45
CA ARG A 565 -17.37 33.29 1.26
C ARG A 565 -17.58 32.65 2.63
N ILE A 566 -17.24 33.34 3.71
CA ILE A 566 -17.69 32.99 5.06
C ILE A 566 -18.71 34.03 5.51
N GLN A 567 -19.92 33.58 5.83
CA GLN A 567 -21.09 34.44 6.01
C GLN A 567 -21.88 34.04 7.25
N ASN A 568 -22.25 35.00 8.11
CA ASN A 568 -23.15 34.76 9.25
C ASN A 568 -22.76 33.54 10.12
N CYS A 569 -21.56 33.54 10.69
CA CYS A 569 -21.17 32.63 11.78
C CYS A 569 -21.13 33.41 13.10
N TYR A 570 -21.39 32.77 14.25
CA TYR A 570 -21.68 33.51 15.49
C TYR A 570 -20.44 34.11 16.19
N GLU A 571 -19.23 33.63 15.89
CA GLU A 571 -17.97 34.15 16.44
C GLU A 571 -17.02 34.60 15.31
N GLN A 572 -15.70 34.45 15.43
CA GLN A 572 -14.76 34.82 14.37
C GLN A 572 -14.97 33.94 13.12
N LEU A 573 -14.99 34.54 11.93
CA LEU A 573 -15.40 33.84 10.70
C LEU A 573 -14.33 32.82 10.24
N LEU A 574 -13.04 33.19 10.29
CA LEU A 574 -11.88 32.29 10.24
C LEU A 574 -11.09 32.45 11.55
N LYS A 575 -10.91 31.35 12.28
CA LYS A 575 -10.15 31.30 13.54
C LYS A 575 -8.91 30.43 13.39
N ILE A 576 -7.75 30.96 13.78
CA ILE A 576 -6.48 30.22 13.83
C ILE A 576 -6.09 30.10 15.31
N ALA A 577 -6.18 28.87 15.85
CA ALA A 577 -5.96 28.62 17.27
C ALA A 577 -4.47 28.55 17.63
N ALA A 578 -4.18 28.75 18.92
CA ALA A 578 -2.85 28.57 19.50
C ALA A 578 -2.89 27.67 20.74
N THR A 579 -1.80 26.94 20.97
CA THR A 579 -1.52 26.30 22.26
C THR A 579 -0.89 27.29 23.24
N THR A 580 -0.79 26.88 24.51
CA THR A 580 0.12 27.50 25.51
C THR A 580 1.59 27.10 25.32
N THR A 581 1.87 26.05 24.54
CA THR A 581 3.21 25.66 24.07
C THR A 581 3.62 26.46 22.83
N SER A 582 4.88 26.34 22.40
CA SER A 582 5.51 27.22 21.40
C SER A 582 5.06 27.05 19.94
N ALA A 583 4.15 26.12 19.64
CA ALA A 583 3.61 25.85 18.30
C ALA A 583 3.15 27.13 17.57
N THR A 584 3.28 27.14 16.25
CA THR A 584 2.98 28.31 15.39
C THR A 584 2.32 27.85 14.11
N SER A 585 1.43 28.66 13.54
CA SER A 585 0.88 28.41 12.20
C SER A 585 1.53 29.37 11.20
N ALA A 586 2.32 28.86 10.28
CA ALA A 586 3.15 29.63 9.36
C ALA A 586 2.63 29.63 7.91
N ASN A 587 2.96 30.70 7.18
CA ASN A 587 2.80 30.84 5.72
C ASN A 587 1.36 30.68 5.19
N GLY A 588 0.36 30.97 6.02
CA GLY A 588 -1.04 30.86 5.60
C GLY A 588 -1.47 31.98 4.65
N LEU A 589 -2.32 31.65 3.67
CA LEU A 589 -2.79 32.55 2.63
C LEU A 589 -4.33 32.62 2.62
N VAL A 590 -4.86 33.84 2.70
CA VAL A 590 -6.28 34.15 2.51
C VAL A 590 -6.38 35.16 1.37
N GLU A 591 -6.94 34.76 0.22
CA GLU A 591 -7.05 35.65 -0.95
C GLU A 591 -8.41 35.64 -1.65
N ASP A 592 -8.80 36.79 -2.18
CA ASP A 592 -10.05 37.04 -2.93
C ASP A 592 -11.34 36.65 -2.16
N CYS A 593 -11.31 36.57 -0.83
CA CYS A 593 -12.41 36.03 -0.01
C CYS A 593 -13.41 37.09 0.47
N ILE A 594 -14.64 36.67 0.78
CA ILE A 594 -15.67 37.51 1.40
C ILE A 594 -15.93 37.03 2.83
N PHE A 595 -15.94 37.96 3.77
CA PHE A 595 -16.16 37.74 5.21
C PHE A 595 -17.26 38.71 5.67
N GLU A 596 -18.50 38.24 5.82
CA GLU A 596 -19.63 39.16 6.02
C GLU A 596 -20.71 38.71 7.01
N PHE A 597 -21.40 39.70 7.59
CA PHE A 597 -22.76 39.56 8.09
C PHE A 597 -23.74 40.19 7.10
N THR A 598 -24.84 39.49 6.80
CA THR A 598 -25.88 40.01 5.88
C THR A 598 -26.74 41.09 6.54
N GLU A 599 -26.86 41.03 7.87
CA GLU A 599 -27.44 42.10 8.68
C GLU A 599 -26.42 43.21 8.95
N ALA A 600 -26.88 44.39 9.36
CA ALA A 600 -26.03 45.55 9.67
C ALA A 600 -25.16 45.38 10.94
N ALA A 601 -25.32 44.28 11.68
CA ALA A 601 -24.48 43.87 12.79
C ALA A 601 -24.55 42.35 12.97
N ALA A 602 -23.51 41.78 13.57
CA ALA A 602 -23.47 40.41 14.02
C ALA A 602 -24.43 40.17 15.20
N PRO A 603 -24.81 38.92 15.50
CA PRO A 603 -25.62 38.57 16.68
C PRO A 603 -24.82 38.57 18.01
N ASN A 604 -23.53 38.89 17.97
CA ASN A 604 -22.57 38.74 19.07
C ASN A 604 -21.52 39.87 19.00
N TYR A 605 -20.90 40.22 20.12
CA TYR A 605 -19.71 41.09 20.15
C TYR A 605 -18.40 40.30 20.10
N TYR A 606 -18.37 39.03 20.55
CA TYR A 606 -17.20 38.16 20.40
C TYR A 606 -17.15 37.56 18.99
N THR A 607 -16.90 38.42 17.99
CA THR A 607 -16.90 38.08 16.57
C THR A 607 -15.87 38.94 15.84
N GLY A 608 -15.32 38.44 14.73
CA GLY A 608 -14.25 39.04 13.94
C GLY A 608 -14.18 38.39 12.56
N GLY A 609 -13.34 38.91 11.65
CA GLY A 609 -13.20 38.32 10.31
C GLY A 609 -12.19 37.17 10.30
N VAL A 610 -10.93 37.49 10.01
CA VAL A 610 -9.79 36.60 10.27
C VAL A 610 -9.23 36.93 11.65
N ASP A 611 -9.14 35.97 12.56
CA ASP A 611 -8.48 36.11 13.87
C ASP A 611 -7.42 35.03 14.05
N GLY A 612 -6.17 35.45 14.29
CA GLY A 612 -5.02 34.56 14.39
C GLY A 612 -4.12 34.81 15.60
N HIS A 613 -3.79 33.71 16.28
CA HIS A 613 -2.81 33.63 17.37
C HIS A 613 -1.55 32.91 16.88
N ARG A 614 -0.36 33.29 17.37
CA ARG A 614 0.92 32.59 17.07
C ARG A 614 1.15 32.32 15.57
N CYS A 615 0.75 33.26 14.73
CA CYS A 615 0.80 33.16 13.27
C CYS A 615 2.09 33.77 12.71
N GLU A 616 2.77 33.10 11.79
CA GLU A 616 3.99 33.60 11.14
C GLU A 616 3.80 33.79 9.62
N ASN A 617 4.22 34.93 9.07
CA ASN A 617 4.29 35.22 7.63
C ASN A 617 2.98 34.99 6.85
N TRP A 618 1.83 35.23 7.51
CA TRP A 618 0.51 35.11 6.90
C TRP A 618 0.23 36.24 5.90
N VAL A 619 -0.55 35.94 4.85
CA VAL A 619 -1.02 36.91 3.85
C VAL A 619 -2.55 36.94 3.84
N VAL A 620 -3.15 38.14 3.97
CA VAL A 620 -4.59 38.37 3.79
C VAL A 620 -4.77 39.44 2.72
N ARG A 621 -5.33 39.08 1.55
CA ARG A 621 -5.38 39.97 0.39
C ARG A 621 -6.61 39.92 -0.50
N GLY A 622 -6.93 41.03 -1.16
CA GLY A 622 -8.05 41.11 -2.11
C GLY A 622 -9.41 40.77 -1.48
N CYS A 623 -9.50 40.76 -0.15
CA CYS A 623 -10.69 40.28 0.56
C CYS A 623 -11.65 41.43 0.87
N ILE A 624 -12.95 41.10 0.92
CA ILE A 624 -14.03 42.01 1.32
C ILE A 624 -14.52 41.59 2.70
N PHE A 625 -14.36 42.47 3.68
CA PHE A 625 -14.90 42.32 5.03
C PHE A 625 -16.09 43.26 5.21
N ARG A 626 -17.24 42.77 5.70
CA ARG A 626 -18.47 43.56 5.77
C ARG A 626 -19.30 43.32 7.04
N ASN A 627 -19.76 44.42 7.65
CA ASN A 627 -20.67 44.43 8.82
C ASN A 627 -20.18 43.60 10.02
N ILE A 628 -18.86 43.42 10.18
CA ILE A 628 -18.25 42.72 11.32
C ILE A 628 -18.27 43.68 12.51
N ALA A 629 -19.44 43.77 13.12
CA ALA A 629 -19.79 44.84 14.04
C ALA A 629 -20.80 44.34 15.08
N SER A 630 -20.67 44.86 16.30
CA SER A 630 -21.41 44.43 17.47
C SER A 630 -22.87 44.89 17.47
N PRO A 631 -23.79 44.09 18.04
CA PRO A 631 -25.16 44.52 18.28
C PRO A 631 -25.30 45.31 19.61
N SER A 632 -24.46 45.06 20.61
CA SER A 632 -24.59 45.61 21.96
C SER A 632 -23.39 45.33 22.86
N GLY A 633 -23.20 46.14 23.90
CA GLY A 633 -22.35 45.86 25.07
C GLY A 633 -20.87 46.19 24.91
N SER A 634 -20.24 45.76 23.81
CA SER A 634 -18.81 45.96 23.52
C SER A 634 -18.58 46.21 22.02
N VAL A 635 -17.41 46.75 21.67
CA VAL A 635 -16.83 46.70 20.31
C VAL A 635 -16.66 45.25 19.87
N ALA A 636 -16.84 44.94 18.57
CA ALA A 636 -16.47 43.65 18.00
C ALA A 636 -14.94 43.49 17.83
N GLU A 637 -14.43 42.29 17.54
CA GLU A 637 -13.04 42.10 17.12
C GLU A 637 -12.79 42.66 15.71
N HIS A 638 -11.52 42.79 15.34
CA HIS A 638 -11.13 43.33 14.04
C HIS A 638 -11.65 42.48 12.87
N ALA A 639 -11.84 43.12 11.71
CA ALA A 639 -12.03 42.40 10.45
C ALA A 639 -10.80 41.54 10.11
N VAL A 640 -9.60 42.03 10.41
CA VAL A 640 -8.36 41.23 10.35
C VAL A 640 -7.57 41.45 11.66
N HIS A 641 -7.47 40.43 12.51
CA HIS A 641 -6.73 40.46 13.77
C HIS A 641 -5.61 39.43 13.76
N PHE A 642 -4.36 39.84 13.96
CA PHE A 642 -3.26 38.93 14.27
C PHE A 642 -2.54 39.38 15.54
N TRP A 643 -2.49 38.51 16.55
CA TRP A 643 -2.01 38.86 17.89
C TRP A 643 -1.38 37.66 18.60
N ASN A 644 -1.06 37.81 19.89
CA ASN A 644 -0.53 36.73 20.74
C ASN A 644 0.69 35.99 20.13
N ALA A 645 1.83 36.68 20.11
CA ALA A 645 3.09 36.19 19.54
C ALA A 645 3.02 35.80 18.06
N SER A 646 2.23 36.55 17.28
CA SER A 646 2.26 36.50 15.82
C SER A 646 3.37 37.40 15.24
N THR A 647 3.77 37.18 13.99
CA THR A 647 4.86 37.91 13.32
C THR A 647 4.70 37.96 11.79
N GLY A 648 5.22 39.00 11.15
CA GLY A 648 5.45 39.03 9.70
C GLY A 648 4.21 39.12 8.79
N THR A 649 3.00 39.24 9.34
CA THR A 649 1.75 39.27 8.55
C THR A 649 1.72 40.40 7.52
N LEU A 650 1.27 40.09 6.30
CA LEU A 650 0.95 41.03 5.23
C LEU A 650 -0.58 41.13 5.06
N VAL A 651 -1.13 42.35 5.17
CA VAL A 651 -2.56 42.63 4.93
C VAL A 651 -2.66 43.66 3.81
N GLU A 652 -3.02 43.21 2.60
CA GLU A 652 -2.93 44.02 1.37
C GLU A 652 -4.18 44.03 0.49
N GLU A 653 -4.47 45.13 -0.20
CA GLU A 653 -5.52 45.18 -1.25
C GLU A 653 -6.94 44.80 -0.75
N ASN A 654 -7.26 44.97 0.55
CA ASN A 654 -8.57 44.57 1.12
C ASN A 654 -9.56 45.75 1.23
N PHE A 655 -10.84 45.43 1.10
CA PHE A 655 -11.97 46.33 1.35
C PHE A 655 -12.64 45.98 2.68
N ILE A 656 -12.71 46.93 3.62
CA ILE A 656 -13.25 46.72 4.97
C ILE A 656 -14.40 47.71 5.22
N LEU A 657 -15.62 47.18 5.33
CA LEU A 657 -16.86 47.94 5.12
C LEU A 657 -17.80 47.81 6.33
N ASN A 658 -17.95 48.90 7.10
CA ASN A 658 -18.81 49.00 8.28
C ASN A 658 -18.53 47.95 9.38
N CYS A 659 -17.29 47.47 9.46
CA CYS A 659 -16.78 46.70 10.60
C CYS A 659 -16.45 47.66 11.76
N ASP A 660 -16.74 47.28 13.01
CA ASP A 660 -16.52 48.18 14.17
C ASP A 660 -15.03 48.50 14.35
N ARG A 661 -14.14 47.51 14.19
CA ARG A 661 -12.68 47.66 14.08
C ARG A 661 -12.18 47.10 12.75
N GLY A 662 -11.21 47.78 12.13
CA GLY A 662 -10.66 47.38 10.83
C GLY A 662 -9.57 46.31 10.91
N ILE A 663 -8.30 46.72 10.94
CA ILE A 663 -7.12 45.83 10.99
C ILE A 663 -6.41 46.01 12.33
N GLY A 664 -6.09 44.92 13.01
CA GLY A 664 -5.46 44.93 14.34
C GLY A 664 -4.24 44.02 14.42
N PHE A 665 -3.08 44.60 14.74
CA PHE A 665 -1.88 43.86 15.11
C PHE A 665 -1.62 43.99 16.62
N GLY A 666 -1.58 42.84 17.30
CA GLY A 666 -1.48 42.73 18.76
C GLY A 666 -2.81 42.91 19.50
N LEU A 667 -2.82 42.68 20.82
CA LEU A 667 -3.94 42.97 21.72
C LEU A 667 -3.45 43.15 23.17
N GLY A 668 -3.55 44.35 23.73
CA GLY A 668 -2.96 44.70 25.02
C GLY A 668 -1.45 44.39 25.05
N SER A 669 -1.01 43.56 25.98
CA SER A 669 0.37 43.05 26.07
C SER A 669 0.67 41.87 25.12
N SER A 670 -0.32 41.34 24.40
CA SER A 670 -0.19 40.18 23.52
C SER A 670 0.36 40.61 22.15
N ALA A 671 1.68 40.51 21.97
CA ALA A 671 2.39 41.14 20.86
C ALA A 671 2.08 40.58 19.46
N HIS A 672 2.28 41.43 18.44
CA HIS A 672 2.49 41.04 17.04
C HIS A 672 3.71 41.79 16.48
N SER A 673 4.73 41.10 15.96
CA SER A 673 5.98 41.75 15.54
C SER A 673 6.12 41.93 14.02
N GLY A 674 6.42 43.15 13.57
CA GLY A 674 6.68 43.47 12.17
C GLY A 674 5.45 43.30 11.27
N GLY A 675 5.66 42.84 10.04
CA GLY A 675 4.61 42.77 9.04
C GLY A 675 4.26 44.13 8.39
N ILE A 676 3.26 44.09 7.51
CA ILE A 676 2.90 45.16 6.57
C ILE A 676 1.37 45.26 6.46
N ILE A 677 0.83 46.47 6.52
CA ILE A 677 -0.57 46.78 6.24
C ILE A 677 -0.61 47.81 5.10
N ARG A 678 -1.07 47.41 3.90
CA ARG A 678 -0.96 48.23 2.69
C ARG A 678 -2.16 48.21 1.74
N ASN A 679 -2.36 49.28 0.96
CA ASN A 679 -3.35 49.32 -0.12
C ASN A 679 -4.78 48.91 0.32
N ASN A 680 -5.15 49.08 1.59
CA ASN A 680 -6.49 48.71 2.07
C ASN A 680 -7.43 49.93 2.04
N MET A 681 -8.68 49.73 1.65
CA MET A 681 -9.76 50.70 1.79
C MET A 681 -10.64 50.35 2.98
N ILE A 682 -10.70 51.23 3.98
CA ILE A 682 -11.38 50.98 5.26
C ILE A 682 -12.44 52.06 5.49
N ALA A 683 -13.71 51.71 5.31
CA ALA A 683 -14.84 52.61 5.51
C ALA A 683 -15.69 52.15 6.70
N ASN A 684 -15.98 53.03 7.64
CA ASN A 684 -17.01 52.80 8.67
C ASN A 684 -17.93 54.01 8.78
N LEU A 685 -19.13 53.89 8.21
CA LEU A 685 -20.13 54.94 8.13
C LEU A 685 -21.10 54.93 9.34
N ARG A 686 -20.90 54.03 10.31
CA ARG A 686 -21.81 53.83 11.44
C ARG A 686 -21.84 55.07 12.35
N THR A 687 -22.95 55.81 12.31
CA THR A 687 -23.24 56.94 13.21
C THR A 687 -23.70 56.51 14.60
N THR A 688 -23.95 55.21 14.81
CA THR A 688 -24.46 54.61 16.04
C THR A 688 -23.85 53.22 16.25
N GLY A 689 -23.65 52.80 17.49
CA GLY A 689 -23.05 51.51 17.84
C GLY A 689 -21.63 51.69 18.39
N PHE A 690 -20.79 50.68 18.19
CA PHE A 690 -19.47 50.56 18.81
C PHE A 690 -18.33 50.76 17.79
N ALA A 691 -18.51 51.69 16.85
CA ALA A 691 -17.51 52.02 15.84
C ALA A 691 -16.24 52.61 16.47
N ASP A 692 -15.10 52.07 16.05
CA ASP A 692 -13.77 52.28 16.63
C ASP A 692 -12.75 52.48 15.50
N VAL A 693 -11.46 52.20 15.74
CA VAL A 693 -10.32 52.49 14.87
C VAL A 693 -10.27 51.67 13.57
N GLY A 694 -9.79 52.31 12.49
CA GLY A 694 -9.55 51.67 11.19
C GLY A 694 -8.32 50.75 11.19
N ILE A 695 -7.19 51.21 11.73
CA ILE A 695 -5.99 50.37 11.96
C ILE A 695 -5.51 50.53 13.41
N ALA A 696 -5.51 49.44 14.17
CA ALA A 696 -4.93 49.36 15.50
C ALA A 696 -3.55 48.68 15.44
N LEU A 697 -2.52 49.41 15.85
CA LEU A 697 -1.27 48.82 16.32
C LEU A 697 -1.31 48.84 17.85
N GLU A 698 -1.66 47.72 18.46
CA GLU A 698 -1.57 47.56 19.91
C GLU A 698 -0.11 47.28 20.29
N THR A 699 0.26 46.25 21.05
CA THR A 699 1.68 45.89 21.18
C THR A 699 2.20 45.36 19.85
N SER A 700 2.75 46.23 19.00
CA SER A 700 3.18 45.89 17.64
C SER A 700 4.45 46.63 17.16
N PRO A 701 5.66 46.19 17.57
CA PRO A 701 6.91 46.81 17.16
C PRO A 701 7.28 46.52 15.70
N SER A 702 7.99 47.46 15.06
CA SER A 702 8.54 47.39 13.70
C SER A 702 7.52 47.25 12.55
N THR A 703 6.24 47.44 12.82
CA THR A 703 5.16 47.31 11.83
C THR A 703 5.16 48.45 10.81
N GLN A 704 4.81 48.13 9.57
CA GLN A 704 4.78 49.07 8.45
C GLN A 704 3.34 49.28 7.97
N VAL A 705 2.89 50.54 7.90
CA VAL A 705 1.51 50.89 7.51
C VAL A 705 1.55 51.94 6.39
N TYR A 706 1.35 51.50 5.15
CA TYR A 706 1.59 52.33 3.96
C TYR A 706 0.40 52.36 3.01
N ASN A 707 0.09 53.52 2.41
CA ASN A 707 -0.86 53.58 1.29
C ASN A 707 -2.24 52.97 1.61
N ASN A 708 -2.82 53.23 2.79
CA ASN A 708 -4.21 52.84 3.09
C ASN A 708 -5.13 54.06 2.97
N THR A 709 -6.37 53.88 2.52
CA THR A 709 -7.42 54.92 2.54
C THR A 709 -8.45 54.60 3.63
N ILE A 710 -8.70 55.52 4.56
CA ILE A 710 -9.53 55.28 5.74
C ILE A 710 -10.59 56.39 5.91
N TYR A 711 -11.87 56.01 5.90
CA TYR A 711 -12.98 56.94 6.11
C TYR A 711 -13.91 56.48 7.25
N LEU A 712 -13.82 57.13 8.41
CA LEU A 712 -14.65 56.84 9.59
C LEU A 712 -15.65 57.98 9.84
N ALA A 713 -16.91 57.67 10.11
CA ALA A 713 -17.90 58.68 10.49
C ALA A 713 -17.64 59.23 11.91
N THR A 714 -17.60 58.34 12.89
CA THR A 714 -17.72 58.67 14.32
C THR A 714 -16.38 58.68 15.06
N TYR A 715 -15.61 57.57 15.03
CA TYR A 715 -14.37 57.46 15.81
C TYR A 715 -13.33 58.54 15.43
N ALA A 716 -12.45 58.89 16.38
CA ALA A 716 -11.58 60.07 16.28
C ALA A 716 -10.25 59.82 15.55
N ASN A 717 -9.80 58.57 15.52
CA ASN A 717 -8.49 58.18 15.00
C ASN A 717 -8.67 57.15 13.87
N ALA A 718 -8.09 57.40 12.70
CA ALA A 718 -8.04 56.44 11.60
C ALA A 718 -7.05 55.31 11.91
N ILE A 719 -5.90 55.69 12.48
CA ILE A 719 -4.82 54.78 12.87
C ILE A 719 -4.42 55.12 14.31
N GLU A 720 -4.43 54.12 15.20
CA GLU A 720 -3.84 54.23 16.54
C GLU A 720 -2.58 53.37 16.63
N TYR A 721 -1.53 53.88 17.30
CA TYR A 721 -0.38 53.08 17.72
C TYR A 721 -0.16 53.24 19.22
N ARG A 722 -0.04 52.11 19.94
CA ARG A 722 -0.30 52.02 21.38
C ARG A 722 0.74 51.18 22.13
N PHE A 723 0.92 51.50 23.41
CA PHE A 723 1.83 50.87 24.37
C PHE A 723 3.33 51.11 24.12
N ALA A 724 4.11 51.27 25.19
CA ALA A 724 5.54 51.62 25.12
C ALA A 724 6.44 50.59 24.40
N ALA A 725 5.97 49.36 24.18
CA ALA A 725 6.67 48.36 23.38
C ALA A 725 6.61 48.65 21.87
N THR A 726 5.59 49.39 21.42
CA THR A 726 5.33 49.72 20.03
C THR A 726 6.27 50.84 19.58
N THR A 727 7.35 50.40 18.95
CA THR A 727 8.53 51.18 18.59
C THR A 727 9.03 50.71 17.22
N GLY A 728 9.79 51.56 16.51
CA GLY A 728 10.29 51.25 15.16
C GLY A 728 9.21 51.18 14.07
N VAL A 729 7.94 51.42 14.42
CA VAL A 729 6.81 51.47 13.48
C VAL A 729 7.02 52.59 12.45
N SER A 730 6.60 52.38 11.20
CA SER A 730 6.55 53.46 10.20
C SER A 730 5.21 53.52 9.49
N ILE A 731 4.62 54.73 9.45
CA ILE A 731 3.29 54.99 8.91
C ILE A 731 3.45 56.07 7.82
N ARG A 732 3.19 55.76 6.55
CA ARG A 732 3.42 56.67 5.41
C ARG A 732 2.39 56.59 4.31
N ASN A 733 2.21 57.67 3.54
CA ASN A 733 1.31 57.70 2.37
C ASN A 733 -0.15 57.32 2.69
N ASN A 734 -0.62 57.35 3.95
CA ASN A 734 -2.00 56.99 4.27
C ASN A 734 -2.93 58.20 4.11
N LEU A 735 -4.10 57.99 3.51
CA LEU A 735 -5.13 59.00 3.32
C LEU A 735 -6.28 58.73 4.28
N ALA A 736 -6.60 59.69 5.14
CA ALA A 736 -7.63 59.53 6.16
C ALA A 736 -8.46 60.79 6.39
N ASN A 737 -9.69 60.63 6.87
CA ASN A 737 -10.52 61.75 7.37
C ASN A 737 -10.44 61.94 8.90
N LYS A 738 -9.55 61.19 9.56
CA LYS A 738 -9.33 61.17 11.03
C LYS A 738 -7.83 61.05 11.33
N LEU A 739 -7.48 61.26 12.60
CA LEU A 739 -6.08 61.36 13.05
C LEU A 739 -5.29 60.05 12.92
N VAL A 740 -3.98 60.18 12.71
CA VAL A 740 -2.98 59.14 13.01
C VAL A 740 -2.40 59.46 14.39
N ALA A 741 -2.70 58.64 15.40
CA ALA A 741 -2.56 59.03 16.80
C ALA A 741 -1.66 58.08 17.62
N ALA A 742 -0.67 58.68 18.30
CA ALA A 742 0.09 58.01 19.35
C ALA A 742 -0.74 57.87 20.63
N ARG A 743 -0.66 56.71 21.29
CA ARG A 743 -1.26 56.48 22.61
C ARG A 743 -0.32 55.68 23.51
N ASP A 744 -0.59 55.73 24.81
CA ASP A 744 -0.07 54.78 25.79
C ASP A 744 1.49 54.63 25.74
N SER A 745 2.18 55.73 25.41
CA SER A 745 3.64 55.89 25.22
C SER A 745 4.28 55.18 24.02
N ALA A 746 3.52 54.82 22.98
CA ALA A 746 4.07 54.28 21.72
C ALA A 746 4.79 55.32 20.84
N THR A 747 5.62 54.85 19.91
CA THR A 747 6.39 55.69 18.97
C THR A 747 6.37 55.14 17.54
N ALA A 748 6.22 56.02 16.56
CA ALA A 748 6.23 55.71 15.13
C ALA A 748 6.87 56.82 14.30
N THR A 749 7.48 56.46 13.18
CA THR A 749 7.98 57.41 12.17
C THR A 749 6.87 57.70 11.16
N LEU A 750 6.29 58.89 11.27
CA LEU A 750 5.25 59.40 10.37
C LEU A 750 5.88 60.22 9.23
N ALA A 751 5.42 60.02 8.00
CA ALA A 751 5.69 60.91 6.85
C ALA A 751 4.51 60.84 5.87
N THR A 752 4.28 61.88 5.04
CA THR A 752 3.30 61.86 3.93
C THR A 752 1.91 61.24 4.22
N ASN A 753 1.40 61.38 5.45
CA ASN A 753 0.03 60.99 5.77
C ASN A 753 -0.87 62.23 5.74
N VAL A 754 -2.08 62.09 5.20
CA VAL A 754 -3.12 63.14 5.16
C VAL A 754 -4.27 62.68 6.05
N THR A 755 -4.78 63.55 6.92
CA THR A 755 -5.72 63.18 8.01
C THR A 755 -6.99 64.01 8.06
N ASP A 756 -7.23 64.84 7.04
CA ASP A 756 -8.34 65.78 6.90
C ASP A 756 -9.16 65.55 5.61
N ALA A 757 -9.10 64.35 5.03
CA ALA A 757 -9.81 63.99 3.81
C ALA A 757 -11.33 64.20 3.91
N GLN A 758 -11.93 64.78 2.87
CA GLN A 758 -13.35 65.14 2.85
C GLN A 758 -14.16 64.15 2.01
N ALA A 759 -15.45 64.02 2.32
CA ALA A 759 -16.35 63.09 1.60
C ALA A 759 -16.37 63.30 0.08
N ASN A 760 -16.24 64.55 -0.37
CA ASN A 760 -16.22 64.94 -1.79
C ASN A 760 -14.85 64.81 -2.47
N TRP A 761 -13.86 64.18 -1.83
CA TRP A 761 -12.61 63.77 -2.47
C TRP A 761 -12.77 62.42 -3.18
N PHE A 762 -13.66 61.57 -2.68
CA PHE A 762 -13.87 60.20 -3.12
C PHE A 762 -15.06 60.05 -4.08
N VAL A 763 -15.13 58.94 -4.82
CA VAL A 763 -16.20 58.64 -5.79
C VAL A 763 -17.57 58.50 -5.13
N ASP A 764 -17.72 57.61 -4.13
CA ASP A 764 -18.98 57.48 -3.39
C ASP A 764 -18.77 56.96 -1.95
N THR A 765 -18.47 57.88 -1.04
CA THR A 765 -18.38 57.56 0.40
C THR A 765 -19.65 56.97 1.01
N ALA A 766 -20.85 57.14 0.41
CA ALA A 766 -22.08 56.58 0.95
C ALA A 766 -22.22 55.08 0.67
N ASN A 767 -21.62 54.59 -0.42
CA ASN A 767 -21.48 53.16 -0.74
C ASN A 767 -20.10 52.59 -0.35
N CYS A 768 -19.33 53.31 0.47
CA CYS A 768 -17.97 52.98 0.90
C CYS A 768 -16.91 52.91 -0.23
N ASP A 769 -17.17 53.55 -1.37
CA ASP A 769 -16.19 53.72 -2.44
C ASP A 769 -15.22 54.87 -2.09
N LEU A 770 -13.94 54.53 -1.91
CA LEU A 770 -12.87 55.44 -1.48
C LEU A 770 -11.78 55.67 -2.55
N HIS A 771 -12.05 55.39 -3.84
CA HIS A 771 -11.19 55.85 -4.94
C HIS A 771 -11.37 57.37 -5.12
N LEU A 772 -10.37 58.07 -5.64
CA LEU A 772 -10.35 59.53 -5.79
C LEU A 772 -11.20 59.98 -6.98
N ALA A 773 -12.22 60.82 -6.72
CA ALA A 773 -13.13 61.32 -7.77
C ALA A 773 -12.49 62.34 -8.72
N ALA A 774 -11.38 62.95 -8.33
CA ALA A 774 -10.65 63.97 -9.09
C ALA A 774 -9.25 64.15 -8.50
N THR A 775 -8.31 64.68 -9.30
CA THR A 775 -6.97 65.04 -8.82
C THR A 775 -7.01 65.99 -7.62
N ARG A 776 -6.14 65.76 -6.62
CA ARG A 776 -6.07 66.51 -5.37
C ARG A 776 -4.64 66.92 -5.04
N SER A 777 -4.39 68.23 -5.04
CA SER A 777 -3.11 68.81 -4.62
C SER A 777 -2.76 68.38 -3.20
N GLY A 778 -1.57 67.79 -3.01
CA GLY A 778 -1.11 67.29 -1.72
C GLY A 778 -1.62 65.90 -1.34
N VAL A 779 -2.25 65.19 -2.28
CA VAL A 779 -2.63 63.77 -2.16
C VAL A 779 -2.16 63.02 -3.41
N VAL A 780 -2.57 63.47 -4.59
CA VAL A 780 -2.03 63.02 -5.88
C VAL A 780 -0.61 63.57 -6.04
N ASP A 781 0.32 62.76 -6.56
CA ASP A 781 1.72 63.13 -6.77
C ASP A 781 2.47 63.56 -5.48
N ALA A 782 1.98 63.18 -4.29
CA ALA A 782 2.43 63.73 -3.01
C ALA A 782 3.09 62.71 -2.04
N GLY A 783 3.03 61.43 -2.35
CA GLY A 783 3.58 60.34 -1.55
C GLY A 783 5.08 60.09 -1.76
N THR A 784 5.62 59.13 -1.01
CA THR A 784 7.01 58.65 -1.16
C THR A 784 7.04 57.22 -1.70
N SER A 785 7.99 56.92 -2.60
CA SER A 785 8.15 55.57 -3.14
C SER A 785 8.50 54.56 -2.06
N ILE A 786 7.76 53.45 -1.98
CA ILE A 786 8.03 52.33 -1.05
C ILE A 786 8.64 51.16 -1.84
N ALA A 787 9.77 50.62 -1.35
CA ALA A 787 10.49 49.55 -2.04
C ALA A 787 9.65 48.25 -2.07
N GLY A 788 9.49 47.65 -3.25
CA GLY A 788 8.68 46.43 -3.44
C GLY A 788 7.16 46.66 -3.47
N PHE A 789 6.71 47.91 -3.59
CA PHE A 789 5.32 48.30 -3.75
C PHE A 789 5.20 48.96 -5.13
N THR A 790 4.60 48.27 -6.09
CA THR A 790 4.53 48.74 -7.49
C THR A 790 3.10 48.79 -8.05
N THR A 791 2.11 48.46 -7.22
CA THR A 791 0.68 48.56 -7.53
C THR A 791 -0.11 49.17 -6.38
N ASP A 792 -1.35 49.58 -6.68
CA ASP A 792 -2.40 50.05 -5.77
C ASP A 792 -3.38 48.92 -5.38
N ILE A 793 -4.64 49.22 -5.03
CA ILE A 793 -5.71 48.25 -4.73
C ILE A 793 -6.37 47.71 -6.02
N ASP A 794 -6.54 48.57 -7.02
CA ASP A 794 -7.05 48.30 -8.36
C ASP A 794 -6.17 47.28 -9.11
N SER A 795 -4.88 47.28 -8.77
CA SER A 795 -3.73 46.64 -9.42
C SER A 795 -3.09 47.42 -10.56
N ASP A 796 -3.34 48.72 -10.64
CA ASP A 796 -2.67 49.66 -11.53
C ASP A 796 -1.29 50.10 -10.98
N LEU A 797 -0.42 50.61 -11.85
CA LEU A 797 1.01 50.77 -11.57
C LEU A 797 1.33 52.08 -10.82
N ARG A 798 2.12 51.95 -9.74
CA ARG A 798 2.68 53.10 -9.01
C ARG A 798 4.16 53.34 -9.35
N PRO A 799 4.61 54.59 -9.61
CA PRO A 799 3.80 55.80 -9.69
C PRO A 799 3.13 55.99 -11.06
N ASN A 800 1.90 56.49 -11.09
CA ASN A 800 1.25 57.02 -12.29
C ASN A 800 1.42 58.55 -12.40
N GLY A 801 2.68 59.00 -12.36
CA GLY A 801 2.98 60.42 -12.30
C GLY A 801 4.46 60.70 -12.03
N SER A 802 4.71 61.74 -11.25
CA SER A 802 6.02 62.11 -10.71
C SER A 802 6.34 61.46 -9.37
N ALA A 803 5.33 61.10 -8.57
CA ALA A 803 5.44 60.39 -7.30
C ALA A 803 4.23 59.45 -7.08
N TYR A 804 4.22 58.72 -5.97
CA TYR A 804 3.10 57.85 -5.59
C TYR A 804 1.96 58.72 -5.05
N ASP A 805 0.72 58.30 -5.21
CA ASP A 805 -0.41 58.93 -4.54
C ASP A 805 -0.47 58.56 -3.05
N ILE A 806 -1.05 59.44 -2.24
CA ILE A 806 -1.37 59.21 -0.83
C ILE A 806 -2.75 58.55 -0.76
N GLY A 807 -2.81 57.31 -0.26
CA GLY A 807 -4.00 56.45 -0.23
C GLY A 807 -3.76 55.09 -0.87
N ALA A 808 -4.82 54.27 -0.91
CA ALA A 808 -4.85 52.91 -1.47
C ALA A 808 -5.07 52.85 -2.99
N ASP A 809 -5.63 53.92 -3.57
CA ASP A 809 -5.84 54.19 -5.00
C ASP A 809 -4.66 55.02 -5.59
N GLU A 810 -4.38 54.90 -6.88
CA GLU A 810 -3.41 55.72 -7.64
C GLU A 810 -4.13 56.35 -8.83
N TYR A 811 -4.41 57.65 -8.75
CA TYR A 811 -5.41 58.30 -9.59
C TYR A 811 -5.00 58.37 -11.07
N LEU A 812 -5.54 57.47 -11.88
CA LEU A 812 -5.27 57.38 -13.33
C LEU A 812 -5.74 58.60 -14.16
N GLY A 813 -6.51 59.50 -13.56
CA GLY A 813 -7.19 60.58 -14.28
C GLY A 813 -8.44 60.10 -15.02
N SER A 814 -9.26 61.05 -15.44
CA SER A 814 -10.39 60.77 -16.34
C SER A 814 -9.86 60.47 -17.75
N SER A 815 -9.38 59.25 -17.97
CA SER A 815 -9.13 58.74 -19.33
C SER A 815 -10.41 58.87 -20.15
N SER A 816 -10.31 59.37 -21.38
CA SER A 816 -11.47 59.56 -22.23
C SER A 816 -12.00 58.21 -22.67
N SER A 817 -12.99 57.68 -21.95
CA SER A 817 -13.60 56.38 -22.24
C SER A 817 -14.05 56.34 -23.70
N SER A 818 -13.32 55.58 -24.52
CA SER A 818 -13.69 55.34 -25.90
C SER A 818 -14.92 54.45 -25.90
N SER A 819 -16.08 55.08 -25.91
CA SER A 819 -17.38 54.41 -25.79
C SER A 819 -17.64 53.54 -27.01
N SER A 820 -17.17 52.29 -26.92
CA SER A 820 -17.55 51.16 -27.76
C SER A 820 -19.04 50.88 -27.54
N SER A 821 -19.85 51.71 -28.20
CA SER A 821 -21.31 51.74 -28.17
C SER A 821 -21.88 50.50 -28.84
N THR A 822 -21.70 49.38 -28.16
CA THR A 822 -22.18 48.06 -28.53
C THR A 822 -23.68 48.03 -28.30
N SER A 823 -24.41 48.62 -29.25
CA SER A 823 -25.86 48.79 -29.18
C SER A 823 -26.55 47.44 -29.04
N SER A 824 -27.32 47.29 -27.96
CA SER A 824 -28.12 46.11 -27.66
C SER A 824 -29.27 45.95 -28.68
N SER A 825 -28.97 45.30 -29.80
CA SER A 825 -29.95 44.95 -30.82
C SER A 825 -30.77 43.73 -30.37
N SER A 826 -31.95 44.01 -29.81
CA SER A 826 -32.93 42.98 -29.49
C SER A 826 -33.53 42.41 -30.78
N SER A 827 -33.28 41.12 -31.03
CA SER A 827 -33.76 40.38 -32.20
C SER A 827 -35.27 40.06 -32.10
N SER A 828 -36.09 41.10 -32.23
CA SER A 828 -37.53 40.95 -32.49
C SER A 828 -37.77 40.67 -33.97
N SER A 829 -38.69 39.75 -34.27
CA SER A 829 -38.92 39.21 -35.60
C SER A 829 -40.02 39.96 -36.35
N SER A 830 -39.68 40.66 -37.43
CA SER A 830 -40.67 41.06 -38.45
C SER A 830 -40.09 41.32 -39.85
N SER A 831 -40.88 40.87 -40.82
CA SER A 831 -40.86 41.07 -42.28
C SER A 831 -40.11 42.28 -42.88
N SER A 832 -39.12 41.99 -43.73
CA SER A 832 -38.91 42.53 -45.10
C SER A 832 -39.29 43.99 -45.44
N SER A 833 -38.34 44.76 -46.00
CA SER A 833 -38.26 44.97 -47.47
C SER A 833 -37.14 45.95 -47.94
N SER A 834 -36.68 45.73 -49.18
CA SER A 834 -36.12 46.69 -50.16
C SER A 834 -34.95 47.66 -49.83
N SER A 835 -33.83 47.38 -50.53
CA SER A 835 -33.12 48.26 -51.49
C SER A 835 -32.10 49.35 -51.08
N SER A 836 -30.91 49.24 -51.73
CA SER A 836 -30.02 50.31 -52.25
C SER A 836 -29.33 51.30 -51.29
N SER A 837 -28.10 51.77 -51.55
CA SER A 837 -27.02 51.33 -52.47
C SER A 837 -25.73 52.16 -52.21
N SER A 838 -24.57 51.68 -52.71
CA SER A 838 -23.39 52.49 -53.13
C SER A 838 -22.66 53.41 -52.11
N SER A 839 -21.35 53.67 -52.17
CA SER A 839 -20.18 53.03 -52.82
C SER A 839 -18.90 53.79 -52.41
N SER A 840 -17.70 53.22 -52.65
CA SER A 840 -16.42 53.94 -52.93
C SER A 840 -15.81 54.91 -51.87
N SER A 841 -14.49 55.12 -51.74
CA SER A 841 -13.28 54.43 -52.26
C SER A 841 -11.99 55.10 -51.71
N SER A 842 -10.91 54.32 -51.49
CA SER A 842 -9.47 54.72 -51.53
C SER A 842 -8.98 55.83 -50.54
N SER A 843 -7.69 56.10 -50.28
CA SER A 843 -6.44 55.69 -50.96
C SER A 843 -5.19 55.71 -50.03
N SER A 844 -4.35 54.68 -50.11
CA SER A 844 -2.86 54.67 -50.18
C SER A 844 -1.90 55.56 -49.34
N SER A 845 -0.72 54.97 -49.07
CA SER A 845 0.66 55.56 -48.95
C SER A 845 1.15 56.14 -47.61
N SER A 846 2.45 56.17 -47.26
CA SER A 846 3.61 55.24 -47.49
C SER A 846 4.87 55.72 -46.72
N SER A 847 5.91 54.86 -46.58
CA SER A 847 7.36 55.21 -46.38
C SER A 847 7.79 55.95 -45.09
N SER A 848 9.05 55.89 -44.57
CA SER A 848 10.18 54.94 -44.73
C SER A 848 11.39 55.32 -43.83
N SER A 849 12.15 54.33 -43.29
CA SER A 849 13.56 54.44 -42.80
C SER A 849 13.82 55.39 -41.59
N SER A 850 14.98 55.43 -40.90
CA SER A 850 16.33 54.87 -41.17
C SER A 850 17.16 54.53 -39.91
N SER A 851 18.02 53.52 -40.07
CA SER A 851 19.12 53.00 -39.22
C SER A 851 20.18 53.96 -38.67
N SER A 852 20.84 53.56 -37.56
CA SER A 852 22.26 53.87 -37.25
C SER A 852 22.88 52.80 -36.30
N SER A 853 24.22 52.72 -36.19
CA SER A 853 24.94 51.55 -35.64
C SER A 853 26.34 51.84 -35.07
N SER A 854 26.83 51.00 -34.15
CA SER A 854 28.25 50.94 -33.69
C SER A 854 28.65 49.50 -33.31
N SER A 855 29.96 49.19 -33.17
CA SER A 855 30.43 47.81 -32.94
C SER A 855 31.88 47.68 -32.42
N SER A 856 32.12 46.85 -31.39
CA SER A 856 33.44 46.41 -30.91
C SER A 856 33.27 45.13 -30.03
N SER A 857 33.65 43.91 -30.44
CA SER A 857 35.01 43.31 -30.59
C SER A 857 35.65 42.84 -29.26
N SER A 858 36.34 41.69 -29.12
CA SER A 858 36.53 40.54 -30.03
C SER A 858 37.40 39.43 -29.41
N SER A 859 37.00 38.15 -29.52
CA SER A 859 37.82 36.92 -29.71
C SER A 859 36.90 35.67 -29.58
N GLY A 860 37.13 34.49 -30.17
CA GLY A 860 38.18 34.07 -31.10
C GLY A 860 38.45 32.56 -31.07
N GLY A 861 37.61 31.74 -31.74
CA GLY A 861 37.93 30.41 -32.30
C GLY A 861 38.27 29.25 -31.33
N SER A 862 38.29 27.95 -31.71
CA SER A 862 37.98 27.20 -32.95
C SER A 862 38.13 25.68 -32.64
N ASN A 863 37.57 24.67 -33.33
CA ASN A 863 36.49 24.50 -34.33
C ASN A 863 36.21 22.97 -34.51
N SER A 864 35.18 22.56 -35.29
CA SER A 864 34.79 21.17 -35.68
C SER A 864 34.20 20.24 -34.60
N GLY A 865 33.20 19.38 -34.88
CA GLY A 865 32.32 19.37 -36.07
C GLY A 865 31.37 18.15 -36.21
N GLY A 866 30.09 18.40 -36.51
CA GLY A 866 29.14 17.55 -37.26
C GLY A 866 28.59 16.24 -36.64
N SER A 867 27.36 15.79 -36.92
CA SER A 867 26.21 16.46 -37.57
C SER A 867 24.88 15.68 -37.36
N SER A 868 23.73 16.38 -37.44
CA SER A 868 22.35 15.89 -37.68
C SER A 868 21.69 14.89 -36.69
N GLY A 869 20.39 15.09 -36.39
CA GLY A 869 19.60 14.08 -35.63
C GLY A 869 18.11 14.38 -35.36
N GLY A 870 17.75 15.61 -34.94
CA GLY A 870 16.39 15.94 -34.47
C GLY A 870 16.06 15.39 -33.06
N GLY A 871 14.99 15.82 -32.39
CA GLY A 871 14.05 16.89 -32.69
C GLY A 871 12.90 16.97 -31.67
N GLY A 872 12.46 18.18 -31.31
CA GLY A 872 11.29 18.42 -30.44
C GLY A 872 11.59 18.58 -28.94
N ALA A 873 11.53 19.81 -28.45
CA ALA A 873 11.49 20.14 -27.02
C ALA A 873 10.21 20.96 -26.73
N PRO A 874 9.42 20.65 -25.68
CA PRO A 874 8.13 21.30 -25.42
C PRO A 874 8.30 22.63 -24.67
N GLY A 875 8.71 23.67 -25.38
CA GLY A 875 8.85 25.04 -24.86
C GLY A 875 7.67 25.95 -25.19
N ASP A 876 6.46 25.62 -24.73
CA ASP A 876 5.25 26.40 -25.11
C ASP A 876 4.11 26.41 -24.06
N PHE A 877 4.43 26.34 -22.76
CA PHE A 877 3.42 26.28 -21.68
C PHE A 877 3.47 27.40 -20.61
N LEU A 878 4.45 28.31 -20.63
CA LEU A 878 4.49 29.45 -19.69
C LEU A 878 3.75 30.70 -20.19
N ILE A 879 3.68 30.94 -21.51
CA ILE A 879 3.06 32.16 -22.06
C ILE A 879 1.54 32.13 -21.90
N GLY A 880 0.89 30.97 -22.14
CA GLY A 880 -0.55 30.80 -21.98
C GLY A 880 -1.05 31.03 -20.55
N ALA A 881 -0.27 30.63 -19.54
CA ALA A 881 -0.63 30.82 -18.12
C ALA A 881 -0.59 32.30 -17.71
N LEU A 882 0.42 33.07 -18.16
CA LEU A 882 0.52 34.51 -17.91
C LEU A 882 -0.62 35.29 -18.60
N VAL A 883 -0.98 34.90 -19.83
CA VAL A 883 -2.11 35.50 -20.55
C VAL A 883 -3.45 35.17 -19.87
N ALA A 884 -3.64 33.96 -19.36
CA ALA A 884 -4.84 33.59 -18.61
C ALA A 884 -4.98 34.35 -17.29
N LEU A 885 -3.90 34.53 -16.53
CA LEU A 885 -3.89 35.32 -15.29
C LEU A 885 -4.12 36.81 -15.57
N GLY A 886 -3.57 37.36 -16.65
CA GLY A 886 -3.84 38.73 -17.11
C GLY A 886 -5.30 38.94 -17.52
N LEU A 887 -5.88 38.00 -18.28
CA LEU A 887 -7.29 38.07 -18.71
C LEU A 887 -8.28 37.90 -17.55
N ALA A 888 -7.94 37.15 -16.51
CA ALA A 888 -8.73 37.09 -15.29
C ALA A 888 -8.74 38.42 -14.53
N ARG A 889 -7.60 39.14 -14.47
CA ARG A 889 -7.54 40.51 -13.93
C ARG A 889 -8.34 41.52 -14.77
N LEU A 890 -8.36 41.39 -16.09
CA LEU A 890 -9.13 42.27 -16.99
C LEU A 890 -10.66 42.19 -16.84
N PHE A 891 -11.21 41.17 -16.17
CA PHE A 891 -12.63 41.07 -15.85
C PHE A 891 -13.05 41.78 -14.56
N ARG A 892 -12.17 42.64 -14.00
CA ARG A 892 -12.45 43.47 -12.82
C ARG A 892 -13.37 44.68 -13.14
N GLU A 893 -13.57 45.04 -14.42
CA GLU A 893 -14.53 46.07 -14.80
C GLU A 893 -16.00 45.66 -14.55
N ARG A 894 -16.72 46.50 -13.79
CA ARG A 894 -18.18 46.47 -13.51
C ARG A 894 -18.68 45.34 -12.58
N ARG A 895 -18.46 45.51 -11.28
CA ARG A 895 -19.42 45.13 -10.22
C ARG A 895 -19.52 46.20 -9.16
#